data_AF-A0A1Q6Z6F9-F1
#
_entry.id   AF-A0A1Q6Z6F9-F1
#
_cell.length_a   1.000
_cell.length_b   1.000
_cell.length_c   1.000
_cell.angle_alpha   90.00
_cell.angle_beta   90.00
_cell.angle_gamma   90.00
#
_symmetry.space_group_name_H-M   'P 1'
#
loop_
_entity.id
_entity.type
_entity.pdbx_description
1 polymer ?
#
loop_
_entity_poly.entity_id
_entity_poly.type
_entity_poly.pdbx_seq_one_letter_code
_entity_poly.pdbx_strand_id
1 'polypeptide(L)'
;MSDKRFVQQSGIDAFNGNELIVKGALESQVGLIAGYPGSPVAEIFTILEENADILREVGLWGEMTNDESQGAAALSGAMDVGVNAIAVMKSVGLNVAADPINIINYSDKYGLSGMKGGAVVVCGDDPHASSTQVAGDSRALMEHLKMPIIEPSNPQEIKDWIGEALRLSAHSNLVVGYLITTYLAEGGGNVQLYENKSPEISFKHPITLDISKVDIKRKVSIPPNTWDLEREIIRDRFPRVHEYVREHALNKILYSDGKKHNIGFVAAGISYSYLEQALWELGCDEQFPILKLSVTFPIDPEILEQFSKLADNIVVVEEKGPIIENQIKTILRDMVQDGKITKEPNVWGKVFPKDEDGFPEESGLTPSTLIEKIGGLILDIGDRIAKYDEKKIQSELDLLTEIKAYGILVPPRSPGFCAGCPHRETLSAVHSMREEPAHKDIFAHGDIGCYSMSFLPPFGEMHNLTAMALGGAAGSGMDPFVTNKQYALMGDSTFFWRGMTAISNSIKEAQDILYIILENKNTAMTGHQPTPESGHNIMGDKTTAQDIESIVRAMGQGQIYVRKMPPSNREKYMKELDKAFAIPGVKVVIADKECGITFHKRKRAERNRIIDRQGFIPREEFVNISQEVCENCRECTKNTGCPGLTIIDTDYGEKIGIDQSTCVSDTYCTKIMACPSFEKVIVTRNKPPRPRVRKISLDDIPPPNQHGFTDTWSAFVSGIGGMGVGVLSSTLARAGTKEGYTVKFNDKKGLAIRNGAVSAHINYAKDRAKISTIVPNGKADLLVGLDMLEAERSLIYASRARTTAVVNSSIIPTIPMLAGMMNYPSDVEDNIRKHTNSDEYFSGRIGEISELFYGNKLFTNIILLGMAFQKGLIPVSEKNLVDAIMETVSASQRNRNMEAFRLGRKLVVEPELLEFKNIVADEKILQLFGAKETYQQLLDRKSDTILHSFWMFWKGRTAAEAYRSIVQDAVSKMNLDEETNRNLARRVYDMVMWGGLDYARKYVDRVLEVFMVDRADKDYQATKTVIMNLAKVNAIKDEIYTPLLLTDEEKLERDKIRYNVDEENGDRIKYVHLNRPEFEILGKQVRFNLPQWLAHNWLMNIFKHARFTRSILTRWGWHKRELGFRDWYNDEVIGFFLKTANKSYELALRGLRVINDPYRPSEFAVTGFREVIYPKMEKARRDFEQLIGSTPPLPEIPVLAS
;
A
#
# COMPACT_ATOMS: atom_id res chain seq x y z
N MET A 1 22.54 6.13 11.94
CA MET A 1 23.52 7.20 11.67
C MET A 1 22.70 8.41 11.37
N SER A 2 22.89 9.49 12.12
CA SER A 2 22.13 10.72 11.93
C SER A 2 22.36 11.28 10.53
N ASP A 3 21.33 11.90 9.98
CA ASP A 3 21.39 12.50 8.66
C ASP A 3 22.15 13.82 8.74
N LYS A 4 23.25 13.91 7.98
CA LYS A 4 24.16 15.07 7.96
C LYS A 4 23.49 16.35 7.47
N ARG A 5 22.37 16.26 6.74
CA ARG A 5 21.61 17.43 6.29
C ARG A 5 21.11 18.27 7.46
N PHE A 6 20.80 17.66 8.62
CA PHE A 6 20.30 18.39 9.79
C PHE A 6 21.36 19.24 10.49
N VAL A 7 22.65 18.91 10.35
CA VAL A 7 23.77 19.70 10.90
C VAL A 7 24.33 20.73 9.91
N GLN A 8 23.83 20.75 8.68
CA GLN A 8 24.24 21.75 7.70
C GLN A 8 23.78 23.14 8.16
N GLN A 9 24.74 24.08 8.23
CA GLN A 9 24.55 25.43 8.77
C GLN A 9 24.26 26.49 7.69
N SER A 10 24.48 26.17 6.42
CA SER A 10 24.29 27.09 5.29
C SER A 10 24.16 26.35 3.96
N GLY A 11 23.73 27.05 2.90
CA GLY A 11 23.49 26.49 1.58
C GLY A 11 22.08 25.98 1.36
N ILE A 12 21.88 25.25 0.26
CA ILE A 12 20.56 24.75 -0.17
C ILE A 12 20.58 23.22 -0.17
N ASP A 13 19.55 22.60 0.39
CA ASP A 13 19.32 21.15 0.31
C ASP A 13 17.81 20.85 0.29
N ALA A 14 17.44 19.67 -0.20
CA ALA A 14 16.07 19.20 -0.30
C ALA A 14 15.64 18.42 0.94
N PHE A 15 14.46 18.72 1.46
CA PHE A 15 13.84 18.04 2.59
C PHE A 15 12.35 17.81 2.34
N ASN A 16 11.77 16.80 3.00
CA ASN A 16 10.32 16.68 3.13
C ASN A 16 9.77 17.58 4.26
N GLY A 17 8.45 17.77 4.33
CA GLY A 17 7.79 18.68 5.27
C GLY A 17 7.99 18.29 6.73
N ASN A 18 7.93 17.00 7.04
CA ASN A 18 8.21 16.47 8.37
C ASN A 18 9.66 16.75 8.79
N GLU A 19 10.63 16.59 7.89
CA GLU A 19 12.03 16.95 8.12
C GLU A 19 12.19 18.46 8.31
N LEU A 20 11.46 19.28 7.55
CA LEU A 20 11.50 20.74 7.63
C LEU A 20 10.95 21.27 8.97
N ILE A 21 9.95 20.62 9.56
CA ILE A 21 9.46 20.97 10.91
C ILE A 21 10.56 20.73 11.96
N VAL A 22 11.26 19.60 11.89
CA VAL A 22 12.37 19.29 12.80
C VAL A 22 13.55 20.24 12.56
N LYS A 23 13.89 20.52 11.30
CA LYS A 23 14.96 21.47 10.96
C LYS A 23 14.61 22.89 11.42
N GLY A 24 13.37 23.32 11.25
CA GLY A 24 12.87 24.61 11.74
C GLY A 24 12.97 24.72 13.26
N ALA A 25 12.67 23.63 13.98
CA ALA A 25 12.83 23.57 15.43
C ALA A 25 14.31 23.69 15.88
N LEU A 26 15.22 23.01 15.18
CA LEU A 26 16.66 23.10 15.42
C LEU A 26 17.21 24.52 15.19
N GLU A 27 16.66 25.26 14.22
CA GLU A 27 17.06 26.65 13.90
C GLU A 27 16.39 27.70 14.82
N SER A 28 15.43 27.30 15.66
CA SER A 28 14.53 28.20 16.41
C SER A 28 14.56 28.06 17.93
N GLN A 29 15.68 27.56 18.50
CA GLN A 29 15.86 27.42 19.96
C GLN A 29 14.73 26.64 20.64
N VAL A 30 14.24 25.57 20.00
CA VAL A 30 13.23 24.70 20.60
C VAL A 30 13.89 23.80 21.65
N GLY A 31 13.34 23.78 22.86
CA GLY A 31 13.82 22.91 23.95
C GLY A 31 12.99 21.64 24.12
N LEU A 32 11.75 21.61 23.63
CA LEU A 32 10.87 20.45 23.72
C LEU A 32 10.09 20.22 22.42
N ILE A 33 10.12 18.99 21.91
CA ILE A 33 9.14 18.49 20.94
C ILE A 33 8.45 17.28 21.57
N ALA A 34 7.13 17.36 21.77
CA ALA A 34 6.30 16.31 22.35
C ALA A 34 5.13 15.93 21.44
N GLY A 35 4.48 14.79 21.66
CA GLY A 35 3.23 14.44 20.98
C GLY A 35 3.09 12.95 20.66
N TYR A 36 2.12 12.63 19.81
CA TYR A 36 1.80 11.27 19.43
C TYR A 36 1.76 11.11 17.89
N PRO A 37 2.30 10.01 17.32
CA PRO A 37 2.40 9.84 15.87
C PRO A 37 1.02 9.67 15.20
N GLY A 38 0.75 10.51 14.20
CA GLY A 38 -0.40 10.35 13.31
C GLY A 38 -0.13 10.92 11.92
N SER A 39 -0.50 10.19 10.86
CA SER A 39 -0.36 10.68 9.48
C SER A 39 -1.18 11.98 9.29
N PRO A 40 -0.67 12.96 8.54
CA PRO A 40 0.56 12.94 7.73
C PRO A 40 1.86 13.34 8.46
N VAL A 41 1.82 13.59 9.77
CA VAL A 41 2.97 14.10 10.55
C VAL A 41 3.69 13.04 11.41
N ALA A 42 3.32 11.77 11.26
CA ALA A 42 3.87 10.66 12.06
C ALA A 42 5.39 10.48 11.93
N GLU A 43 5.95 10.82 10.77
CA GLU A 43 7.38 10.61 10.46
C GLU A 43 8.30 11.50 11.30
N ILE A 44 7.79 12.60 11.87
CA ILE A 44 8.56 13.48 12.78
C ILE A 44 9.18 12.65 13.91
N PHE A 45 8.44 11.74 14.52
CA PHE A 45 8.97 10.92 15.62
C PHE A 45 10.07 9.96 15.16
N THR A 46 9.97 9.41 13.95
CA THR A 46 11.06 8.61 13.36
C THR A 46 12.29 9.48 13.10
N ILE A 47 12.10 10.71 12.60
CA ILE A 47 13.19 11.66 12.37
C ILE A 47 13.87 12.05 13.69
N LEU A 48 13.11 12.27 14.77
CA LEU A 48 13.67 12.55 16.09
C LEU A 48 14.52 11.37 16.60
N GLU A 49 14.02 10.14 16.47
CA GLU A 49 14.74 8.93 16.87
C GLU A 49 16.05 8.75 16.09
N GLU A 50 16.01 8.87 14.76
CA GLU A 50 17.18 8.70 13.89
C GLU A 50 18.25 9.79 14.08
N ASN A 51 17.84 10.95 14.59
CA ASN A 51 18.70 12.13 14.82
C ASN A 51 18.89 12.49 16.30
N ALA A 52 18.62 11.56 17.23
CA ALA A 52 18.71 11.80 18.67
C ALA A 52 20.07 12.36 19.12
N ASP A 53 21.18 11.99 18.46
CA ASP A 53 22.51 12.53 18.75
C ASP A 53 22.60 14.05 18.47
N ILE A 54 22.01 14.51 17.37
CA ILE A 54 21.93 15.94 17.00
C ILE A 54 21.04 16.69 17.99
N LEU A 55 19.90 16.11 18.36
CA LEU A 55 19.00 16.70 19.35
C LEU A 55 19.71 16.90 20.70
N ARG A 56 20.50 15.90 21.12
CA ARG A 56 21.30 15.98 22.34
C ARG A 56 22.37 17.06 22.27
N GLU A 57 23.04 17.19 21.13
CA GLU A 57 24.07 18.21 20.95
C GLU A 57 23.49 19.61 21.13
N VAL A 58 22.36 19.88 20.46
CA VAL A 58 21.67 21.17 20.50
C VAL A 58 20.96 21.44 21.83
N GLY A 59 20.56 20.41 22.58
CA GLY A 59 19.82 20.55 23.83
C GLY A 59 18.29 20.53 23.67
N LEU A 60 17.80 19.93 22.59
CA LEU A 60 16.38 19.72 22.31
C LEU A 60 15.95 18.36 22.86
N TRP A 61 14.90 18.34 23.69
CA TRP A 61 14.30 17.10 24.20
C TRP A 61 13.15 16.64 23.30
N GLY A 62 13.29 15.45 22.70
CA GLY A 62 12.22 14.78 21.98
C GLY A 62 11.48 13.82 22.89
N GLU A 63 10.15 13.85 22.85
CA GLU A 63 9.28 12.95 23.60
C GLU A 63 8.12 12.45 22.75
N MET A 64 7.96 11.14 22.67
CA MET A 64 6.72 10.54 22.18
C MET A 64 5.87 10.18 23.39
N THR A 65 4.78 10.91 23.59
CA THR A 65 3.87 10.70 24.71
C THR A 65 2.98 9.47 24.48
N ASN A 66 2.20 9.06 25.47
CA ASN A 66 1.26 7.94 25.29
C ASN A 66 0.00 8.35 24.50
N ASP A 67 -0.35 9.64 24.49
CA ASP A 67 -1.44 10.24 23.72
C ASP A 67 -1.18 11.73 23.44
N GLU A 68 -2.00 12.33 22.59
CA GLU A 68 -1.91 13.74 22.18
C GLU A 68 -2.21 14.72 23.33
N SER A 69 -3.08 14.34 24.28
CA SER A 69 -3.40 15.19 25.44
C SER A 69 -2.20 15.39 26.36
N GLN A 70 -1.39 14.36 26.56
CA GLN A 70 -0.13 14.45 27.32
C GLN A 70 0.88 15.33 26.59
N GLY A 71 0.97 15.21 25.25
CA GLY A 71 1.83 16.08 24.43
C GLY A 71 1.43 17.55 24.52
N ALA A 72 0.13 17.83 24.47
CA ALA A 72 -0.37 19.19 24.68
C ALA A 72 -0.13 19.70 26.11
N ALA A 73 -0.36 18.87 27.14
CA ALA A 73 -0.11 19.24 28.53
C ALA A 73 1.38 19.55 28.79
N ALA A 74 2.29 18.84 28.13
CA ALA A 74 3.73 19.08 28.22
C ALA A 74 4.13 20.50 27.78
N LEU A 75 3.38 21.11 26.85
CA LEU A 75 3.57 22.52 26.46
C LEU A 75 3.39 23.47 27.64
N SER A 76 2.40 23.22 28.51
CA SER A 76 2.18 24.03 29.70
C SER A 76 3.42 24.06 30.59
N GLY A 77 3.99 22.88 30.86
CA GLY A 77 5.18 22.75 31.70
C GLY A 77 6.41 23.44 31.10
N ALA A 78 6.62 23.30 29.78
CA ALA A 78 7.73 23.98 29.12
C ALA A 78 7.60 25.51 29.15
N MET A 79 6.40 26.03 28.92
CA MET A 79 6.12 27.46 29.00
C MET A 79 6.28 28.03 30.42
N ASP A 80 5.89 27.28 31.45
CA ASP A 80 6.12 27.68 32.84
C ASP A 80 7.61 27.84 33.18
N VAL A 81 8.49 27.18 32.43
CA VAL A 81 9.96 27.30 32.57
C VAL A 81 10.53 28.34 31.59
N GLY A 82 9.73 28.86 30.65
CA GLY A 82 10.17 29.81 29.63
C GLY A 82 10.89 29.16 28.43
N VAL A 83 10.58 27.89 28.14
CA VAL A 83 11.18 27.11 27.05
C VAL A 83 10.24 27.09 25.83
N ASN A 84 10.80 27.25 24.63
CA ASN A 84 10.07 27.05 23.38
C ASN A 84 9.71 25.57 23.19
N ALA A 85 8.44 25.28 22.95
CA ALA A 85 7.93 23.92 22.86
C ALA A 85 6.98 23.71 21.68
N ILE A 86 7.02 22.51 21.12
CA ILE A 86 6.17 22.08 20.01
C ILE A 86 5.43 20.79 20.41
N ALA A 87 4.12 20.75 20.18
CA ALA A 87 3.33 19.52 20.24
C ALA A 87 2.94 19.10 18.82
N VAL A 88 3.20 17.85 18.46
CA VAL A 88 2.92 17.33 17.12
C VAL A 88 1.79 16.31 17.17
N MET A 89 0.78 16.49 16.34
CA MET A 89 -0.38 15.59 16.22
C MET A 89 -1.05 15.71 14.86
N LYS A 90 -1.92 14.75 14.51
CA LYS A 90 -2.82 14.86 13.36
C LYS A 90 -4.14 15.54 13.73
N SER A 91 -4.96 15.85 12.73
CA SER A 91 -6.30 16.44 12.86
C SER A 91 -7.15 15.83 13.99
N VAL A 92 -7.40 14.52 13.95
CA VAL A 92 -8.21 13.87 14.99
C VAL A 92 -7.52 13.81 16.36
N GLY A 93 -6.19 13.90 16.39
CA GLY A 93 -5.39 14.05 17.60
C GLY A 93 -5.60 15.40 18.28
N LEU A 94 -5.90 16.46 17.52
CA LEU A 94 -6.29 17.74 18.10
C LEU A 94 -7.59 17.65 18.92
N ASN A 95 -8.56 16.81 18.50
CA ASN A 95 -9.75 16.54 19.31
C ASN A 95 -9.40 15.92 20.67
N VAL A 96 -8.39 15.05 20.69
CA VAL A 96 -7.89 14.38 21.91
C VAL A 96 -7.18 15.40 22.80
N ALA A 97 -6.42 16.33 22.21
CA ALA A 97 -5.68 17.37 22.89
C ALA A 97 -6.50 18.63 23.26
N ALA A 98 -7.77 18.71 22.85
CA ALA A 98 -8.59 19.91 23.02
C ALA A 98 -8.72 20.36 24.49
N ASP A 99 -8.92 19.42 25.41
CA ASP A 99 -9.08 19.70 26.84
C ASP A 99 -7.85 20.41 27.45
N PRO A 100 -6.63 19.85 27.40
CA PRO A 100 -5.45 20.54 27.93
C PRO A 100 -5.15 21.85 27.19
N ILE A 101 -5.32 21.94 25.87
CA ILE A 101 -5.07 23.18 25.12
C ILE A 101 -6.00 24.30 25.59
N ASN A 102 -7.27 23.99 25.83
CA ASN A 102 -8.23 24.97 26.32
C ASN A 102 -7.77 25.54 27.66
N ILE A 103 -7.42 24.68 28.62
CA ILE A 103 -6.91 25.11 29.94
C ILE A 103 -5.63 25.93 29.82
N ILE A 104 -4.69 25.53 28.95
CA ILE A 104 -3.44 26.24 28.71
C ILE A 104 -3.68 27.66 28.19
N ASN A 105 -4.66 27.87 27.31
CA ASN A 105 -4.97 29.22 26.82
C ASN A 105 -5.54 30.13 27.92
N TYR A 106 -6.27 29.56 28.89
CA TYR A 106 -6.76 30.28 30.06
C TYR A 106 -5.72 30.47 31.17
N SER A 107 -4.50 29.95 31.05
CA SER A 107 -3.40 30.23 31.97
C SER A 107 -2.41 31.25 31.39
N ASP A 108 -1.78 32.02 32.27
CA ASP A 108 -0.70 32.94 31.94
C ASP A 108 0.62 32.19 31.74
N LYS A 109 1.34 32.47 30.65
CA LYS A 109 2.50 31.66 30.23
C LYS A 109 3.84 32.38 30.45
N TYR A 110 3.87 33.47 31.21
CA TYR A 110 5.16 34.03 31.66
C TYR A 110 5.90 32.98 32.49
N GLY A 111 7.12 32.68 32.09
CA GLY A 111 7.94 31.66 32.74
C GLY A 111 8.35 32.09 34.13
N LEU A 112 8.33 31.15 35.07
CA LEU A 112 8.83 31.29 36.44
C LEU A 112 10.34 31.55 36.48
N SER A 113 11.03 31.30 35.37
CA SER A 113 12.43 31.65 35.11
C SER A 113 12.65 33.14 34.83
N GLY A 114 11.60 33.91 34.54
CA GLY A 114 11.69 35.28 34.03
C GLY A 114 11.84 35.36 32.50
N MET A 115 11.95 34.22 31.81
CA MET A 115 11.94 34.13 30.35
C MET A 115 10.53 33.83 29.81
N LYS A 116 10.27 34.20 28.56
CA LYS A 116 9.03 33.82 27.85
C LYS A 116 9.32 32.67 26.89
N GLY A 117 8.59 31.56 27.04
CA GLY A 117 8.60 30.46 26.07
C GLY A 117 7.40 30.56 25.13
N GLY A 118 7.59 30.25 23.86
CA GLY A 118 6.50 30.06 22.89
C GLY A 118 6.03 28.62 22.86
N ALA A 119 4.74 28.40 22.58
CA ALA A 119 4.17 27.08 22.36
C ALA A 119 3.42 27.00 21.04
N VAL A 120 3.73 25.95 20.28
CA VAL A 120 3.13 25.68 18.98
C VAL A 120 2.54 24.27 18.96
N VAL A 121 1.33 24.14 18.43
CA VAL A 121 0.72 22.84 18.12
C VAL A 121 0.77 22.65 16.61
N VAL A 122 1.65 21.78 16.14
CA VAL A 122 1.69 21.35 14.74
C VAL A 122 0.58 20.33 14.53
N CYS A 123 -0.40 20.70 13.70
CA CYS A 123 -1.53 19.85 13.34
C CYS A 123 -1.46 19.44 11.88
N GLY A 124 -1.31 18.14 11.63
CA GLY A 124 -1.33 17.54 10.30
C GLY A 124 -2.76 17.22 9.82
N ASP A 125 -3.25 17.95 8.83
CA ASP A 125 -4.56 17.71 8.21
C ASP A 125 -4.48 16.86 6.93
N ASP A 126 -5.50 16.03 6.71
CA ASP A 126 -5.70 15.23 5.50
C ASP A 126 -7.04 15.58 4.83
N PRO A 127 -7.06 16.65 4.03
CA PRO A 127 -8.27 17.14 3.36
C PRO A 127 -8.90 16.13 2.41
N HIS A 128 -8.08 15.24 1.84
CA HIS A 128 -8.53 14.23 0.88
C HIS A 128 -8.94 12.90 1.55
N ALA A 129 -8.80 12.77 2.88
CA ALA A 129 -8.98 11.50 3.60
C ALA A 129 -8.21 10.34 2.94
N SER A 130 -7.00 10.62 2.48
CA SER A 130 -6.16 9.68 1.73
C SER A 130 -5.47 8.64 2.62
N SER A 131 -5.20 9.02 3.87
CA SER A 131 -4.56 8.22 4.91
C SER A 131 -5.37 8.25 6.23
N THR A 132 -6.34 9.15 6.36
CA THR A 132 -7.18 9.36 7.55
C THR A 132 -8.64 8.97 7.29
N GLN A 133 -9.33 8.50 8.33
CA GLN A 133 -10.73 8.03 8.26
C GLN A 133 -11.74 9.14 7.96
N VAL A 134 -11.42 10.35 8.40
CA VAL A 134 -12.24 11.55 8.20
C VAL A 134 -11.39 12.60 7.52
N ALA A 135 -12.00 13.35 6.61
CA ALA A 135 -11.31 14.46 5.98
C ALA A 135 -11.21 15.61 6.98
N GLY A 136 -9.98 15.95 7.38
CA GLY A 136 -9.74 16.93 8.45
C GLY A 136 -9.84 18.38 7.97
N ASP A 137 -10.41 19.23 8.84
CA ASP A 137 -10.24 20.68 8.84
C ASP A 137 -10.15 21.16 10.29
N SER A 138 -8.94 21.32 10.79
CA SER A 138 -8.68 21.62 12.19
C SER A 138 -8.93 23.09 12.54
N ARG A 139 -9.14 23.98 11.56
CA ARG A 139 -9.26 25.43 11.80
C ARG A 139 -10.44 25.77 12.70
N ALA A 140 -11.58 25.13 12.49
CA ALA A 140 -12.78 25.33 13.32
C ALA A 140 -12.54 24.95 14.80
N LEU A 141 -11.79 23.87 15.05
CA LEU A 141 -11.45 23.46 16.41
C LEU A 141 -10.40 24.40 17.02
N MET A 142 -9.41 24.85 16.26
CA MET A 142 -8.42 25.83 16.73
C MET A 142 -9.05 27.17 17.10
N GLU A 143 -10.04 27.64 16.32
CA GLU A 143 -10.83 28.83 16.65
C GLU A 143 -11.61 28.64 17.97
N HIS A 144 -12.27 27.48 18.14
CA HIS A 144 -12.94 27.13 19.39
C HIS A 144 -11.98 27.17 20.59
N LEU A 145 -10.76 26.67 20.41
CA LEU A 145 -9.69 26.64 21.40
C LEU A 145 -8.95 27.97 21.58
N LYS A 146 -9.35 29.05 20.88
CA LYS A 146 -8.73 30.39 20.93
C LYS A 146 -7.26 30.42 20.51
N MET A 147 -6.88 29.54 19.59
CA MET A 147 -5.51 29.46 19.07
C MET A 147 -5.36 30.34 17.83
N PRO A 148 -4.39 31.26 17.78
CA PRO A 148 -4.01 31.88 16.52
C PRO A 148 -3.50 30.82 15.54
N ILE A 149 -3.91 30.87 14.28
CA ILE A 149 -3.58 29.84 13.29
C ILE A 149 -2.59 30.40 12.28
N ILE A 150 -1.46 29.71 12.09
CA ILE A 150 -0.47 30.02 11.06
C ILE A 150 -0.37 28.87 10.05
N GLU A 151 -0.34 29.19 8.76
CA GLU A 151 -0.43 28.21 7.67
C GLU A 151 0.67 28.42 6.60
N PRO A 152 1.82 27.73 6.70
CA PRO A 152 2.90 27.84 5.69
C PRO A 152 2.42 27.42 4.31
N SER A 153 2.85 28.12 3.25
CA SER A 153 2.43 27.79 1.88
C SER A 153 3.41 26.95 1.08
N ASN A 154 4.69 26.90 1.51
CA ASN A 154 5.77 26.27 0.75
C ASN A 154 6.87 25.70 1.68
N PRO A 155 7.79 24.88 1.16
CA PRO A 155 8.86 24.25 1.95
C PRO A 155 9.71 25.21 2.78
N GLN A 156 10.06 26.39 2.26
CA GLN A 156 10.86 27.37 3.01
C GLN A 156 10.10 27.90 4.22
N GLU A 157 8.81 28.22 4.02
CA GLU A 157 7.93 28.68 5.10
C GLU A 157 7.68 27.59 6.13
N ILE A 158 7.57 26.32 5.73
CA ILE A 158 7.42 25.20 6.69
C ILE A 158 8.53 25.22 7.74
N LYS A 159 9.77 25.50 7.33
CA LYS A 159 10.93 25.55 8.21
C LYS A 159 11.02 26.87 8.97
N ASP A 160 10.94 27.99 8.26
CA ASP A 160 11.20 29.31 8.84
C ASP A 160 10.07 29.77 9.79
N TRP A 161 8.82 29.43 9.49
CA TRP A 161 7.67 29.89 10.29
C TRP A 161 7.49 29.15 11.61
N ILE A 162 8.23 28.06 11.87
CA ILE A 162 8.32 27.48 13.21
C ILE A 162 8.82 28.55 14.20
N GLY A 163 9.88 29.28 13.82
CA GLY A 163 10.42 30.37 14.63
C GLY A 163 9.45 31.53 14.78
N GLU A 164 8.77 31.92 13.70
CA GLU A 164 7.76 32.99 13.75
C GLU A 164 6.55 32.61 14.64
N ALA A 165 6.07 31.37 14.54
CA ALA A 165 4.97 30.87 15.35
C ALA A 165 5.30 30.87 16.86
N LEU A 166 6.53 30.48 17.22
CA LEU A 166 7.00 30.53 18.61
C LEU A 166 7.08 31.96 19.14
N ARG A 167 7.57 32.91 18.33
CA ARG A 167 7.65 34.33 18.73
C ARG A 167 6.26 34.95 18.85
N LEU A 168 5.35 34.66 17.92
CA LEU A 168 3.95 35.06 18.01
C LEU A 168 3.30 34.53 19.28
N SER A 169 3.52 33.25 19.61
CA SER A 169 3.02 32.65 20.86
C SER A 169 3.56 33.36 22.10
N ALA A 170 4.88 33.59 22.16
CA ALA A 170 5.52 34.28 23.29
C ALA A 170 5.06 35.74 23.44
N HIS A 171 4.73 36.41 22.33
CA HIS A 171 4.23 37.79 22.33
C HIS A 171 2.75 37.87 22.76
N SER A 172 1.90 37.04 22.16
CA SER A 172 0.45 37.03 22.39
C SER A 172 0.01 36.30 23.65
N ASN A 173 0.87 35.45 24.25
CA ASN A 173 0.55 34.61 25.40
C ASN A 173 -0.58 33.59 25.08
N LEU A 174 -0.64 33.13 23.83
CA LEU A 174 -1.56 32.12 23.31
C LEU A 174 -0.77 30.98 22.68
N VAL A 175 -1.32 29.76 22.74
CA VAL A 175 -0.79 28.64 21.97
C VAL A 175 -1.14 28.85 20.51
N VAL A 176 -0.13 28.80 19.63
CA VAL A 176 -0.32 28.97 18.18
C VAL A 176 -0.56 27.61 17.52
N GLY A 177 -1.62 27.51 16.73
CA GLY A 177 -1.87 26.38 15.86
C GLY A 177 -1.07 26.52 14.57
N TYR A 178 -0.23 25.53 14.25
CA TYR A 178 0.55 25.46 13.03
C TYR A 178 -0.04 24.39 12.13
N LEU A 179 -0.83 24.81 11.15
CA LEU A 179 -1.58 23.89 10.31
C LEU A 179 -0.74 23.49 9.09
N ILE A 180 -0.61 22.19 8.85
CA ILE A 180 0.05 21.67 7.65
C ILE A 180 -0.80 20.56 7.05
N THR A 181 -1.04 20.62 5.73
CA THR A 181 -1.82 19.59 5.04
C THR A 181 -0.91 18.47 4.52
N THR A 182 -1.52 17.32 4.18
CA THR A 182 -0.81 16.11 3.71
C THR A 182 0.18 16.40 2.58
N TYR A 183 -0.18 17.23 1.62
CA TYR A 183 0.68 17.54 0.47
C TYR A 183 1.82 18.52 0.75
N LEU A 184 1.86 19.10 1.96
CA LEU A 184 3.01 19.83 2.50
C LEU A 184 3.81 18.97 3.48
N ALA A 185 3.15 18.22 4.35
CA ALA A 185 3.79 17.38 5.35
C ALA A 185 4.56 16.19 4.73
N GLU A 186 3.92 15.49 3.78
CA GLU A 186 4.57 14.48 2.92
C GLU A 186 5.14 15.10 1.63
N GLY A 187 4.89 16.39 1.43
CA GLY A 187 5.52 17.24 0.42
C GLY A 187 6.93 17.64 0.79
N GLY A 188 7.65 18.29 -0.11
CA GLY A 188 8.99 18.77 0.16
C GLY A 188 9.53 19.66 -0.95
N GLY A 189 10.75 20.14 -0.74
CA GLY A 189 11.47 20.93 -1.72
C GLY A 189 12.83 21.36 -1.22
N ASN A 190 13.57 22.08 -2.06
CA ASN A 190 14.85 22.65 -1.66
C ASN A 190 14.67 23.96 -0.90
N VAL A 191 15.39 24.09 0.20
CA VAL A 191 15.31 25.23 1.12
C VAL A 191 16.68 25.77 1.45
N GLN A 192 16.74 27.07 1.75
CA GLN A 192 17.91 27.72 2.33
C GLN A 192 18.05 27.34 3.80
N LEU A 193 19.23 26.86 4.19
CA LEU A 193 19.54 26.43 5.55
C LEU A 193 20.27 27.48 6.36
N TYR A 194 20.08 27.43 7.68
CA TYR A 194 20.72 28.29 8.66
C TYR A 194 21.34 27.48 9.81
N GLU A 195 22.09 28.17 10.67
CA GLU A 195 22.72 27.57 11.83
C GLU A 195 21.70 27.08 12.88
N ASN A 196 21.94 25.89 13.43
CA ASN A 196 21.16 25.35 14.54
C ASN A 196 21.44 26.15 15.82
N LYS A 197 20.39 26.43 16.60
CA LYS A 197 20.48 27.28 17.81
C LYS A 197 20.05 26.51 19.04
N SER A 198 20.96 26.41 20.02
CA SER A 198 20.63 25.86 21.33
C SER A 198 19.71 26.80 22.13
N PRO A 199 18.69 26.27 22.82
CA PRO A 199 17.92 27.05 23.78
C PRO A 199 18.74 27.38 25.03
N GLU A 200 18.48 28.55 25.63
CA GLU A 200 19.16 28.99 26.87
C GLU A 200 18.86 28.05 28.05
N ILE A 201 17.58 27.68 28.21
CA ILE A 201 17.14 26.68 29.19
C ILE A 201 16.89 25.36 28.44
N SER A 202 17.56 24.30 28.90
CA SER A 202 17.48 22.96 28.29
C SER A 202 17.71 21.86 29.32
N PHE A 203 17.54 20.61 28.91
CA PHE A 203 17.91 19.47 29.77
C PHE A 203 19.42 19.42 30.08
N LYS A 204 20.27 20.11 29.30
CA LYS A 204 21.71 20.27 29.57
C LYS A 204 22.01 21.40 30.55
N HIS A 205 21.11 22.38 30.63
CA HIS A 205 21.23 23.55 31.49
C HIS A 205 19.93 23.74 32.30
N PRO A 206 19.61 22.80 33.22
CA PRO A 206 18.40 22.90 34.02
C PRO A 206 18.49 24.05 35.02
N ILE A 207 17.33 24.60 35.38
CA ILE A 207 17.21 25.68 36.37
C ILE A 207 16.36 25.24 37.57
N THR A 208 16.49 25.95 38.68
CA THR A 208 15.61 25.81 39.85
C THR A 208 14.58 26.94 39.83
N LEU A 209 13.29 26.60 39.91
CA LEU A 209 12.20 27.57 39.93
C LEU A 209 12.01 28.19 41.32
N ASP A 210 11.78 29.50 41.37
CA ASP A 210 11.39 30.20 42.58
C ASP A 210 9.87 30.16 42.74
N ILE A 211 9.39 29.20 43.53
CA ILE A 211 7.96 28.96 43.75
C ILE A 211 7.27 30.19 44.38
N SER A 212 8.01 31.07 45.06
CA SER A 212 7.43 32.28 45.66
C SER A 212 6.93 33.31 44.63
N LYS A 213 7.38 33.20 43.38
CA LYS A 213 6.99 34.09 42.26
C LYS A 213 5.75 33.62 41.49
N VAL A 214 5.15 32.49 41.87
CA VAL A 214 3.97 31.95 41.18
C VAL A 214 2.74 32.81 41.47
N ASP A 215 2.18 33.47 40.45
CA ASP A 215 0.88 34.13 40.54
C ASP A 215 -0.25 33.12 40.29
N ILE A 216 -0.82 32.61 41.39
CA ILE A 216 -1.90 31.62 41.37
C ILE A 216 -3.12 32.12 40.60
N LYS A 217 -3.46 33.42 40.68
CA LYS A 217 -4.67 33.96 40.01
C LYS A 217 -4.53 33.96 38.49
N ARG A 218 -3.29 34.03 38.00
CA ARG A 218 -2.96 34.01 36.58
C ARG A 218 -2.67 32.61 36.05
N LYS A 219 -2.27 31.67 36.91
CA LYS A 219 -1.91 30.28 36.53
C LYS A 219 -3.04 29.27 36.71
N VAL A 220 -4.00 29.49 37.62
CA VAL A 220 -5.06 28.53 37.96
C VAL A 220 -6.44 29.06 37.56
N SER A 221 -7.05 28.42 36.57
CA SER A 221 -8.35 28.75 35.99
C SER A 221 -9.51 28.08 36.74
N ILE A 222 -9.93 28.68 37.86
CA ILE A 222 -11.11 28.29 38.64
C ILE A 222 -11.99 29.53 38.89
N PRO A 223 -13.35 29.44 38.87
CA PRO A 223 -14.21 30.56 39.18
C PRO A 223 -13.91 31.19 40.56
N PRO A 224 -13.91 32.54 40.68
CA PRO A 224 -14.28 33.53 39.67
C PRO A 224 -13.14 33.97 38.72
N ASN A 225 -11.88 33.58 38.96
CA ASN A 225 -10.71 34.05 38.19
C ASN A 225 -10.80 33.74 36.70
N THR A 226 -11.47 32.64 36.32
CA THR A 226 -11.64 32.23 34.92
C THR A 226 -12.24 33.34 34.03
N TRP A 227 -13.13 34.18 34.57
CA TRP A 227 -13.70 35.29 33.80
C TRP A 227 -12.66 36.38 33.51
N ASP A 228 -11.83 36.74 34.50
CA ASP A 228 -10.79 37.74 34.27
C ASP A 228 -9.78 37.29 33.20
N LEU A 229 -9.44 35.99 33.18
CA LEU A 229 -8.58 35.37 32.17
C LEU A 229 -9.23 35.38 30.78
N GLU A 230 -10.52 35.07 30.69
CA GLU A 230 -11.26 35.14 29.42
C GLU A 230 -11.29 36.57 28.86
N ARG A 231 -11.56 37.55 29.73
CA ARG A 231 -11.57 38.96 29.35
C ARG A 231 -10.20 39.39 28.83
N GLU A 232 -9.11 38.91 29.44
CA GLU A 232 -7.74 39.16 28.97
C GLU A 232 -7.50 38.55 27.58
N ILE A 233 -7.95 37.32 27.32
CA ILE A 233 -7.82 36.69 26.00
C ILE A 233 -8.48 37.57 24.92
N ILE A 234 -9.73 37.98 25.16
CA ILE A 234 -10.53 38.72 24.17
C ILE A 234 -10.02 40.16 23.98
N ARG A 235 -9.71 40.87 25.08
CA ARG A 235 -9.44 42.31 25.04
C ARG A 235 -7.97 42.70 24.97
N ASP A 236 -7.05 41.76 25.19
CA ASP A 236 -5.60 42.03 25.22
C ASP A 236 -4.83 41.04 24.33
N ARG A 237 -4.99 39.73 24.52
CA ARG A 237 -4.18 38.73 23.80
C ARG A 237 -4.46 38.66 22.30
N PHE A 238 -5.71 38.67 21.85
CA PHE A 238 -6.02 38.74 20.41
C PHE A 238 -5.55 40.05 19.75
N PRO A 239 -5.76 41.24 20.34
CA PRO A 239 -5.14 42.47 19.83
C PRO A 239 -3.62 42.38 19.65
N ARG A 240 -2.89 41.73 20.57
CA ARG A 240 -1.45 41.49 20.43
C ARG A 240 -1.09 40.57 19.26
N VAL A 241 -1.98 39.66 18.86
CA VAL A 241 -1.79 38.87 17.63
C VAL A 241 -1.79 39.80 16.42
N HIS A 242 -2.77 40.72 16.33
CA HIS A 242 -2.83 41.68 15.23
C HIS A 242 -1.62 42.62 15.22
N GLU A 243 -1.21 43.13 16.38
CA GLU A 243 -0.01 43.94 16.55
C GLU A 243 1.23 43.22 16.01
N TYR A 244 1.47 42.00 16.47
CA TYR A 244 2.60 41.18 16.02
C TYR A 244 2.59 40.92 14.51
N VAL A 245 1.41 40.54 13.96
CA VAL A 245 1.22 40.26 12.53
C VAL A 245 1.56 41.48 11.67
N ARG A 246 1.19 42.68 12.12
CA ARG A 246 1.48 43.93 11.40
C ARG A 246 2.96 44.31 11.49
N GLU A 247 3.53 44.29 12.70
CA GLU A 247 4.93 44.65 12.93
C GLU A 247 5.91 43.78 12.12
N HIS A 248 5.58 42.50 11.97
CA HIS A 248 6.41 41.52 11.25
C HIS A 248 5.97 41.31 9.79
N ALA A 249 4.96 42.06 9.33
CA ALA A 249 4.39 41.98 7.97
C ALA A 249 4.11 40.53 7.53
N LEU A 250 3.51 39.74 8.41
CA LEU A 250 3.26 38.32 8.16
C LEU A 250 2.24 38.15 7.03
N ASN A 251 1.12 38.88 7.06
CA ASN A 251 0.14 38.89 5.97
C ASN A 251 0.58 39.90 4.89
N LYS A 252 0.46 39.54 3.61
CA LYS A 252 1.00 40.33 2.50
C LYS A 252 0.00 40.51 1.36
N ILE A 253 -0.08 41.72 0.80
CA ILE A 253 -0.73 41.97 -0.48
C ILE A 253 0.34 41.92 -1.57
N LEU A 254 0.24 40.94 -2.46
CA LEU A 254 1.15 40.68 -3.57
C LEU A 254 0.55 41.20 -4.88
N TYR A 255 1.42 41.53 -5.83
CA TYR A 255 1.08 41.89 -7.21
C TYR A 255 0.07 43.04 -7.36
N SER A 256 0.01 43.96 -6.39
CA SER A 256 -0.82 45.16 -6.50
C SER A 256 -0.09 46.24 -7.30
N ASP A 257 -0.77 46.81 -8.29
CA ASP A 257 -0.31 47.98 -9.04
C ASP A 257 -0.94 49.30 -8.53
N GLY A 258 -1.62 49.24 -7.38
CA GLY A 258 -2.36 50.35 -6.76
C GLY A 258 -3.70 50.69 -7.44
N LYS A 259 -4.08 49.99 -8.52
CA LYS A 259 -5.38 50.17 -9.17
C LYS A 259 -6.40 49.18 -8.62
N LYS A 260 -7.68 49.51 -8.84
CA LYS A 260 -8.80 48.65 -8.45
C LYS A 260 -9.16 47.68 -9.58
N HIS A 261 -8.85 46.41 -9.36
CA HIS A 261 -9.17 45.28 -10.22
C HIS A 261 -10.61 44.82 -10.04
N ASN A 262 -11.17 44.17 -11.06
CA ASN A 262 -12.46 43.50 -10.94
C ASN A 262 -12.36 42.28 -10.04
N ILE A 263 -11.20 41.59 -10.05
CA ILE A 263 -10.95 40.36 -9.29
C ILE A 263 -9.70 40.54 -8.42
N GLY A 264 -9.77 40.08 -7.16
CA GLY A 264 -8.63 39.89 -6.28
C GLY A 264 -8.76 38.59 -5.51
N PHE A 265 -7.65 37.91 -5.24
CA PHE A 265 -7.67 36.61 -4.57
C PHE A 265 -7.19 36.69 -3.14
N VAL A 266 -7.77 35.89 -2.25
CA VAL A 266 -7.29 35.68 -0.88
C VAL A 266 -6.97 34.20 -0.72
N ALA A 267 -5.77 33.86 -0.25
CA ALA A 267 -5.37 32.48 -0.05
C ALA A 267 -4.38 32.34 1.12
N ALA A 268 -4.35 31.15 1.71
CA ALA A 268 -3.44 30.77 2.78
C ALA A 268 -2.92 29.34 2.55
N GLY A 269 -1.90 28.93 3.32
CA GLY A 269 -1.41 27.57 3.31
C GLY A 269 -1.08 27.04 1.91
N ILE A 270 -1.30 25.75 1.67
CA ILE A 270 -1.04 25.15 0.35
C ILE A 270 -1.95 25.71 -0.76
N SER A 271 -3.14 26.19 -0.41
CA SER A 271 -4.10 26.78 -1.35
C SER A 271 -3.50 27.98 -2.10
N TYR A 272 -2.64 28.76 -1.43
CA TYR A 272 -1.86 29.83 -2.10
C TYR A 272 -0.87 29.28 -3.15
N SER A 273 -0.14 28.20 -2.84
CA SER A 273 0.79 27.58 -3.80
C SER A 273 0.06 27.00 -5.00
N TYR A 274 -1.14 26.45 -4.81
CA TYR A 274 -1.98 25.99 -5.91
C TYR A 274 -2.50 27.15 -6.74
N LEU A 275 -2.91 28.26 -6.11
CA LEU A 275 -3.35 29.47 -6.82
C LEU A 275 -2.24 30.04 -7.70
N GLU A 276 -1.01 30.19 -7.19
CA GLU A 276 0.11 30.68 -8.01
C GLU A 276 0.39 29.76 -9.20
N GLN A 277 0.35 28.44 -9.01
CA GLN A 277 0.54 27.50 -10.11
C GLN A 277 -0.62 27.57 -11.12
N ALA A 278 -1.87 27.65 -10.66
CA ALA A 278 -3.03 27.74 -11.53
C ALA A 278 -2.98 29.01 -12.39
N LEU A 279 -2.68 30.17 -11.80
CA LEU A 279 -2.54 31.42 -12.54
C LEU A 279 -1.38 31.35 -13.55
N TRP A 280 -0.26 30.70 -13.20
CA TRP A 280 0.84 30.48 -14.15
C TRP A 280 0.44 29.62 -15.36
N GLU A 281 -0.19 28.48 -15.12
CA GLU A 281 -0.67 27.59 -16.19
C GLU A 281 -1.69 28.30 -17.09
N LEU A 282 -2.57 29.14 -16.51
CA LEU A 282 -3.54 29.96 -17.25
C LEU A 282 -2.90 31.13 -18.02
N GLY A 283 -1.64 31.50 -17.74
CA GLY A 283 -1.00 32.70 -18.30
C GLY A 283 -1.50 34.02 -17.70
N CYS A 284 -1.91 33.95 -16.44
CA CYS A 284 -2.43 35.04 -15.62
C CYS A 284 -1.52 35.35 -14.43
N ASP A 285 -0.24 34.96 -14.48
CA ASP A 285 0.71 35.17 -13.41
C ASP A 285 0.92 36.66 -13.12
N GLU A 286 0.91 37.00 -11.84
CA GLU A 286 1.11 38.37 -11.34
C GLU A 286 0.11 39.42 -11.90
N GLN A 287 -1.00 38.99 -12.52
CA GLN A 287 -1.99 39.90 -13.14
C GLN A 287 -3.07 40.41 -12.19
N PHE A 288 -3.22 39.80 -11.02
CA PHE A 288 -4.26 40.11 -10.04
C PHE A 288 -3.68 40.34 -8.65
N PRO A 289 -4.22 41.27 -7.85
CA PRO A 289 -3.80 41.44 -6.47
C PRO A 289 -4.15 40.19 -5.64
N ILE A 290 -3.17 39.69 -4.88
CA ILE A 290 -3.34 38.50 -4.02
C ILE A 290 -3.06 38.88 -2.57
N LEU A 291 -4.05 38.77 -1.69
CA LEU A 291 -3.84 38.78 -0.25
C LEU A 291 -3.42 37.39 0.22
N LYS A 292 -2.12 37.23 0.46
CA LYS A 292 -1.56 36.04 1.09
C LYS A 292 -1.67 36.18 2.60
N LEU A 293 -2.49 35.33 3.21
CA LEU A 293 -2.59 35.23 4.66
C LEU A 293 -1.59 34.20 5.19
N SER A 294 -0.81 34.62 6.18
CA SER A 294 0.06 33.75 6.98
C SER A 294 -0.66 33.37 8.26
N VAL A 295 -1.32 34.33 8.92
CA VAL A 295 -2.20 34.11 10.06
C VAL A 295 -3.66 34.16 9.60
N THR A 296 -4.36 33.02 9.69
CA THR A 296 -5.73 32.82 9.17
C THR A 296 -6.81 32.95 10.23
N PHE A 297 -6.43 32.94 11.51
CA PHE A 297 -7.31 33.29 12.61
C PHE A 297 -6.51 33.91 13.77
N PRO A 298 -7.00 34.99 14.40
CA PRO A 298 -7.99 35.91 13.84
C PRO A 298 -7.38 36.68 12.65
N ILE A 299 -8.19 36.97 11.62
CA ILE A 299 -7.76 37.82 10.50
C ILE A 299 -7.70 39.28 10.94
N ASP A 300 -6.58 39.94 10.65
CA ASP A 300 -6.41 41.38 10.91
C ASP A 300 -7.37 42.22 10.04
N PRO A 301 -8.28 43.02 10.63
CA PRO A 301 -9.16 43.90 9.87
C PRO A 301 -8.42 44.93 9.00
N GLU A 302 -7.26 45.45 9.43
CA GLU A 302 -6.62 46.56 8.70
C GLU A 302 -6.11 46.17 7.31
N ILE A 303 -5.54 44.97 7.16
CA ILE A 303 -5.10 44.50 5.84
C ILE A 303 -6.28 44.18 4.91
N LEU A 304 -7.42 43.74 5.45
CA LEU A 304 -8.64 43.55 4.67
C LEU A 304 -9.23 44.88 4.20
N GLU A 305 -9.17 45.92 5.04
CA GLU A 305 -9.58 47.26 4.63
C GLU A 305 -8.74 47.75 3.44
N GLN A 306 -7.41 47.54 3.49
CA GLN A 306 -6.50 47.86 2.39
C GLN A 306 -6.83 47.05 1.13
N PHE A 307 -7.06 45.75 1.27
CA PHE A 307 -7.37 44.87 0.14
C PHE A 307 -8.73 45.17 -0.52
N SER A 308 -9.74 45.55 0.27
CA SER A 308 -11.07 45.93 -0.24
C SER A 308 -11.05 47.13 -1.21
N LYS A 309 -10.01 47.96 -1.13
CA LYS A 309 -9.79 49.11 -2.02
C LYS A 309 -9.19 48.68 -3.37
N LEU A 310 -8.64 47.47 -3.46
CA LEU A 310 -7.91 46.95 -4.63
C LEU A 310 -8.75 46.00 -5.49
N ALA A 311 -9.85 45.45 -4.98
CA ALA A 311 -10.70 44.50 -5.72
C ALA A 311 -12.20 44.77 -5.54
N ASP A 312 -12.99 44.62 -6.61
CA ASP A 312 -14.45 44.63 -6.53
C ASP A 312 -15.04 43.26 -6.14
N ASN A 313 -14.43 42.18 -6.63
CA ASN A 313 -14.77 40.80 -6.29
C ASN A 313 -13.57 40.13 -5.61
N ILE A 314 -13.73 39.80 -4.33
CA ILE A 314 -12.76 39.08 -3.53
C ILE A 314 -13.06 37.58 -3.65
N VAL A 315 -12.13 36.81 -4.19
CA VAL A 315 -12.24 35.36 -4.37
C VAL A 315 -11.38 34.67 -3.33
N VAL A 316 -12.01 34.01 -2.35
CA VAL A 316 -11.34 33.31 -1.27
C VAL A 316 -11.06 31.88 -1.70
N VAL A 317 -9.78 31.55 -1.84
CA VAL A 317 -9.28 30.23 -2.21
C VAL A 317 -8.88 29.51 -0.93
N GLU A 318 -9.79 28.70 -0.41
CA GLU A 318 -9.55 27.84 0.74
C GLU A 318 -10.11 26.43 0.52
N GLU A 319 -9.40 25.43 1.03
CA GLU A 319 -9.86 24.05 1.09
C GLU A 319 -10.84 23.82 2.24
N LYS A 320 -11.71 22.81 2.14
CA LYS A 320 -12.68 22.45 3.19
C LYS A 320 -13.71 23.54 3.51
N GLY A 321 -14.01 23.82 4.77
CA GLY A 321 -15.11 24.73 5.13
C GLY A 321 -14.75 26.20 4.86
N PRO A 322 -15.76 27.10 4.77
CA PRO A 322 -15.57 28.53 4.56
C PRO A 322 -15.09 29.27 5.84
N ILE A 323 -13.92 28.93 6.38
CA ILE A 323 -13.42 29.53 7.63
C ILE A 323 -12.85 30.93 7.39
N ILE A 324 -12.04 31.10 6.34
CA ILE A 324 -11.48 32.40 5.95
C ILE A 324 -12.57 33.26 5.31
N GLU A 325 -13.38 32.67 4.43
CA GLU A 325 -14.47 33.34 3.72
C GLU A 325 -15.50 33.95 4.69
N ASN A 326 -15.93 33.20 5.71
CA ASN A 326 -16.89 33.69 6.70
C ASN A 326 -16.31 34.81 7.58
N GLN A 327 -15.04 34.71 7.98
CA GLN A 327 -14.37 35.78 8.71
C GLN A 327 -14.32 37.06 7.88
N ILE A 328 -13.92 36.97 6.60
CA ILE A 328 -13.84 38.12 5.70
C ILE A 328 -15.21 38.78 5.51
N LYS A 329 -16.26 38.00 5.24
CA LYS A 329 -17.64 38.51 5.11
C LYS A 329 -18.08 39.24 6.38
N THR A 330 -17.77 38.67 7.55
CA THR A 330 -18.11 39.28 8.85
C THR A 330 -17.37 40.60 9.05
N ILE A 331 -16.05 40.60 8.87
CA ILE A 331 -15.20 41.79 9.06
C ILE A 331 -15.59 42.91 8.09
N LEU A 332 -15.83 42.61 6.81
CA LEU A 332 -16.23 43.61 5.83
C LEU A 332 -17.60 44.21 6.16
N ARG A 333 -18.56 43.38 6.59
CA ARG A 333 -19.87 43.85 7.02
C ARG A 333 -19.79 44.76 8.24
N ASP A 334 -18.98 44.39 9.23
CA ASP A 334 -18.74 45.22 10.41
C ASP A 334 -18.09 46.56 10.03
N MET A 335 -17.13 46.56 9.09
CA MET A 335 -16.53 47.80 8.57
C MET A 335 -17.53 48.71 7.85
N VAL A 336 -18.51 48.14 7.13
CA VAL A 336 -19.60 48.91 6.53
C VAL A 336 -20.47 49.54 7.62
N GLN A 337 -20.81 48.78 8.67
CA GLN A 337 -21.61 49.28 9.80
C GLN A 337 -20.89 50.40 10.55
N ASP A 338 -19.57 50.26 10.73
CA ASP A 338 -18.69 51.27 11.34
C ASP A 338 -18.43 52.50 10.44
N GLY A 339 -18.84 52.46 9.16
CA GLY A 339 -18.61 53.52 8.18
C GLY A 339 -17.17 53.63 7.68
N LYS A 340 -16.32 52.61 7.90
CA LYS A 340 -14.93 52.56 7.42
C LYS A 340 -14.84 52.35 5.91
N ILE A 341 -15.75 51.56 5.35
CA ILE A 341 -15.91 51.36 3.91
C ILE A 341 -17.34 51.69 3.48
N THR A 342 -17.50 52.25 2.28
CA THR A 342 -18.80 52.73 1.79
C THR A 342 -19.65 51.65 1.15
N LYS A 343 -19.03 50.60 0.63
CA LYS A 343 -19.68 49.48 -0.06
C LYS A 343 -18.91 48.19 0.22
N GLU A 344 -19.63 47.14 0.56
CA GLU A 344 -19.10 45.79 0.68
C GLU A 344 -18.66 45.28 -0.71
N PRO A 345 -17.40 44.85 -0.91
CA PRO A 345 -16.99 44.07 -2.07
C PRO A 345 -17.78 42.75 -2.13
N ASN A 346 -17.96 42.19 -3.32
CA ASN A 346 -18.51 40.84 -3.40
C ASN A 346 -17.46 39.84 -2.90
N VAL A 347 -17.86 38.89 -2.05
CA VAL A 347 -16.96 37.83 -1.57
C VAL A 347 -17.45 36.49 -2.09
N TRP A 348 -16.63 35.87 -2.94
CA TRP A 348 -16.86 34.57 -3.58
C TRP A 348 -15.88 33.54 -3.04
N GLY A 349 -16.23 32.26 -3.14
CA GLY A 349 -15.36 31.17 -2.71
C GLY A 349 -16.09 29.84 -2.88
N LYS A 350 -16.88 29.44 -1.88
CA LYS A 350 -17.71 28.22 -1.96
C LYS A 350 -18.84 28.33 -2.97
N VAL A 351 -19.36 29.54 -3.16
CA VAL A 351 -20.36 29.86 -4.18
C VAL A 351 -19.81 30.97 -5.06
N PHE A 352 -19.90 30.78 -6.36
CA PHE A 352 -19.53 31.74 -7.39
C PHE A 352 -20.76 32.55 -7.86
N PRO A 353 -20.56 33.60 -8.69
CA PRO A 353 -21.69 34.35 -9.24
C PRO A 353 -22.74 33.45 -9.92
N LYS A 354 -24.02 33.87 -9.91
CA LYS A 354 -25.15 33.13 -10.50
C LYS A 354 -25.43 31.78 -9.83
N ASP A 355 -25.07 31.63 -8.56
CA ASP A 355 -25.25 30.41 -7.76
C ASP A 355 -24.51 29.19 -8.36
N GLU A 356 -23.42 29.44 -9.09
CA GLU A 356 -22.54 28.39 -9.59
C GLU A 356 -21.69 27.79 -8.46
N ASP A 357 -21.40 26.51 -8.58
CA ASP A 357 -20.58 25.77 -7.62
C ASP A 357 -19.13 26.29 -7.65
N GLY A 358 -18.64 26.76 -6.51
CA GLY A 358 -17.31 27.33 -6.35
C GLY A 358 -16.24 26.30 -6.01
N PHE A 359 -15.40 26.62 -5.03
CA PHE A 359 -14.40 25.68 -4.49
C PHE A 359 -15.06 24.64 -3.58
N PRO A 360 -14.78 23.33 -3.77
CA PRO A 360 -15.50 22.28 -3.07
C PRO A 360 -15.27 22.33 -1.54
N GLU A 361 -16.32 21.99 -0.79
CA GLU A 361 -16.25 21.77 0.65
C GLU A 361 -15.90 20.29 0.96
N GLU A 362 -16.30 19.39 0.05
CA GLU A 362 -15.93 17.99 0.04
C GLU A 362 -14.53 17.76 -0.56
N SER A 363 -13.83 16.71 -0.10
CA SER A 363 -12.44 16.42 -0.50
C SER A 363 -11.48 17.62 -0.28
N GLY A 364 -10.31 17.63 -0.94
CA GLY A 364 -9.35 18.73 -0.87
C GLY A 364 -9.14 19.40 -2.24
N LEU A 365 -8.41 20.52 -2.24
CA LEU A 365 -8.08 21.27 -3.46
C LEU A 365 -6.85 20.69 -4.19
N THR A 366 -6.83 20.88 -5.50
CA THR A 366 -5.67 20.57 -6.35
C THR A 366 -5.40 21.73 -7.31
N PRO A 367 -4.19 21.87 -7.88
CA PRO A 367 -3.92 22.85 -8.92
C PRO A 367 -4.92 22.76 -10.09
N SER A 368 -5.30 21.55 -10.51
CA SER A 368 -6.23 21.36 -11.64
C SER A 368 -7.65 21.79 -11.32
N THR A 369 -8.13 21.55 -10.10
CA THR A 369 -9.42 22.08 -9.65
C THR A 369 -9.42 23.61 -9.70
N LEU A 370 -8.31 24.26 -9.32
CA LEU A 370 -8.19 25.71 -9.40
C LEU A 370 -8.07 26.21 -10.83
N ILE A 371 -7.30 25.56 -11.70
CA ILE A 371 -7.22 25.90 -13.14
C ILE A 371 -8.62 25.91 -13.76
N GLU A 372 -9.43 24.88 -13.48
CA GLU A 372 -10.80 24.78 -13.98
C GLU A 372 -11.70 25.90 -13.45
N LYS A 373 -11.81 26.01 -12.11
CA LYS A 373 -12.75 26.93 -11.46
C LYS A 373 -12.35 28.39 -11.65
N ILE A 374 -11.07 28.73 -11.51
CA ILE A 374 -10.57 30.09 -11.68
C ILE A 374 -10.54 30.48 -13.16
N GLY A 375 -10.18 29.56 -14.06
CA GLY A 375 -10.20 29.81 -15.50
C GLY A 375 -11.60 30.22 -15.97
N GLY A 376 -12.63 29.45 -15.58
CA GLY A 376 -14.02 29.82 -15.87
C GLY A 376 -14.45 31.15 -15.25
N LEU A 377 -14.08 31.39 -13.98
CA LEU A 377 -14.43 32.63 -13.28
C LEU A 377 -13.80 33.88 -13.90
N ILE A 378 -12.53 33.80 -14.33
CA ILE A 378 -11.83 34.89 -15.01
C ILE A 378 -12.54 35.24 -16.32
N LEU A 379 -12.96 34.23 -17.10
CA LEU A 379 -13.70 34.44 -18.36
C LEU A 379 -15.09 35.05 -18.14
N ASP A 380 -15.79 34.68 -17.05
CA ASP A 380 -17.14 35.21 -16.78
C ASP A 380 -17.12 36.65 -16.26
N ILE A 381 -16.27 36.95 -15.27
CA ILE A 381 -16.20 38.29 -14.67
C ILE A 381 -15.43 39.27 -15.57
N GLY A 382 -14.32 38.80 -16.16
CA GLY A 382 -13.37 39.64 -16.88
C GLY A 382 -12.63 40.64 -15.99
N ASP A 383 -11.48 41.13 -16.46
CA ASP A 383 -10.76 42.21 -15.77
C ASP A 383 -10.13 43.15 -16.79
N ARG A 384 -10.46 44.45 -16.67
CA ARG A 384 -10.03 45.48 -17.62
C ARG A 384 -8.56 45.90 -17.47
N ILE A 385 -7.91 45.51 -16.38
CA ILE A 385 -6.54 45.90 -16.03
C ILE A 385 -5.58 44.74 -16.31
N ALA A 386 -5.98 43.53 -15.93
CA ALA A 386 -5.20 42.31 -16.12
C ALA A 386 -4.94 42.03 -17.61
N LYS A 387 -3.74 41.53 -17.93
CA LYS A 387 -3.36 41.16 -19.31
C LYS A 387 -3.18 39.65 -19.39
N TYR A 388 -4.15 38.97 -19.96
CA TYR A 388 -4.12 37.52 -20.18
C TYR A 388 -4.68 37.17 -21.57
N ASP A 389 -4.34 35.97 -22.05
CA ASP A 389 -4.86 35.43 -23.30
C ASP A 389 -6.01 34.46 -23.00
N GLU A 390 -7.24 34.88 -23.32
CA GLU A 390 -8.44 34.05 -23.16
C GLU A 390 -8.34 32.71 -23.91
N LYS A 391 -7.61 32.66 -25.04
CA LYS A 391 -7.41 31.41 -25.78
C LYS A 391 -6.54 30.43 -25.02
N LYS A 392 -5.54 30.93 -24.29
CA LYS A 392 -4.71 30.10 -23.42
C LYS A 392 -5.54 29.51 -22.28
N ILE A 393 -6.35 30.33 -21.61
CA ILE A 393 -7.30 29.88 -20.58
C ILE A 393 -8.20 28.78 -21.14
N GLN A 394 -8.85 29.03 -22.29
CA GLN A 394 -9.73 28.04 -22.90
C GLN A 394 -9.00 26.74 -23.25
N SER A 395 -7.77 26.81 -23.76
CA SER A 395 -6.99 25.61 -24.10
C SER A 395 -6.67 24.74 -22.87
N GLU A 396 -6.44 25.34 -21.71
CA GLU A 396 -6.24 24.62 -20.46
C GLU A 396 -7.53 23.95 -19.97
N LEU A 397 -8.67 24.63 -20.10
CA LEU A 397 -9.98 24.06 -19.78
C LEU A 397 -10.35 22.89 -20.71
N ASP A 398 -10.05 23.04 -22.01
CA ASP A 398 -10.26 21.99 -23.01
C ASP A 398 -9.40 20.76 -22.71
N LEU A 399 -8.13 20.95 -22.31
CA LEU A 399 -7.24 19.87 -21.89
C LEU A 399 -7.79 19.12 -20.66
N LEU A 400 -8.26 19.84 -19.64
CA LEU A 400 -8.87 19.21 -18.45
C LEU A 400 -10.13 18.42 -18.81
N THR A 401 -10.93 18.92 -19.75
CA THR A 401 -12.12 18.24 -20.26
C THR A 401 -11.74 16.95 -20.99
N GLU A 402 -10.68 17.00 -21.83
CA GLU A 402 -10.14 15.83 -22.52
C GLU A 402 -9.70 14.73 -21.53
N ILE A 403 -8.95 15.11 -20.49
CA ILE A 403 -8.44 14.17 -19.48
C ILE A 403 -9.57 13.53 -18.68
N LYS A 404 -10.58 14.32 -18.29
CA LYS A 404 -11.79 13.78 -17.61
C LYS A 404 -12.52 12.77 -18.50
N ALA A 405 -12.47 12.93 -19.82
CA ALA A 405 -13.09 12.02 -20.78
C ALA A 405 -12.32 10.70 -20.99
N TYR A 406 -11.11 10.52 -20.43
CA TYR A 406 -10.36 9.26 -20.55
C TYR A 406 -11.14 8.06 -19.99
N GLY A 407 -12.00 8.27 -18.98
CA GLY A 407 -12.98 7.27 -18.54
C GLY A 407 -12.35 5.96 -18.02
N ILE A 408 -11.19 6.04 -17.40
CA ILE A 408 -10.36 4.88 -17.05
C ILE A 408 -10.87 4.22 -15.76
N LEU A 409 -11.29 2.97 -15.86
CA LEU A 409 -11.70 2.15 -14.72
C LEU A 409 -10.59 1.17 -14.32
N VAL A 410 -9.77 1.57 -13.36
CA VAL A 410 -8.67 0.72 -12.87
C VAL A 410 -9.09 -0.06 -11.63
N PRO A 411 -8.95 -1.41 -11.61
CA PRO A 411 -9.14 -2.25 -10.44
C PRO A 411 -8.51 -1.69 -9.15
N PRO A 412 -9.22 -1.64 -8.01
CA PRO A 412 -8.69 -1.05 -6.79
C PRO A 412 -7.53 -1.88 -6.21
N ARG A 413 -6.46 -1.19 -5.81
CA ARG A 413 -5.38 -1.74 -4.97
C ARG A 413 -5.76 -1.62 -3.50
N SER A 414 -6.62 -2.54 -3.03
CA SER A 414 -7.04 -2.55 -1.62
C SER A 414 -5.84 -2.68 -0.67
N PRO A 415 -5.75 -1.84 0.38
CA PRO A 415 -4.79 -1.98 1.47
C PRO A 415 -4.76 -3.41 2.03
N GLY A 416 -3.58 -3.94 2.31
CA GLY A 416 -3.42 -5.32 2.76
C GLY A 416 -2.26 -5.53 3.73
N PHE A 417 -2.26 -6.68 4.41
CA PHE A 417 -1.24 -7.02 5.38
C PHE A 417 0.09 -7.39 4.72
N CYS A 418 1.19 -7.05 5.40
CA CYS A 418 2.53 -7.44 4.97
C CYS A 418 2.74 -8.96 5.04
N ALA A 419 3.66 -9.50 4.22
CA ALA A 419 4.14 -10.87 4.39
C ALA A 419 4.75 -11.04 5.80
N GLY A 420 4.45 -12.14 6.50
CA GLY A 420 4.88 -12.36 7.89
C GLY A 420 4.02 -11.69 8.97
N CYS A 421 2.98 -10.94 8.60
CA CYS A 421 2.23 -10.12 9.56
C CYS A 421 1.43 -10.95 10.58
N PRO A 422 1.52 -10.67 11.90
CA PRO A 422 0.73 -11.36 12.93
C PRO A 422 -0.77 -11.06 12.86
N HIS A 423 -1.17 -9.83 12.51
CA HIS A 423 -2.57 -9.43 12.37
C HIS A 423 -3.33 -10.35 11.41
N ARG A 424 -2.68 -10.71 10.30
CA ARG A 424 -3.20 -11.63 9.29
C ARG A 424 -3.42 -13.04 9.87
N GLU A 425 -2.57 -13.49 10.78
CA GLU A 425 -2.68 -14.82 11.40
C GLU A 425 -3.87 -14.89 12.37
N THR A 426 -4.11 -13.82 13.12
CA THR A 426 -5.30 -13.69 13.97
C THR A 426 -6.57 -13.62 13.13
N LEU A 427 -6.61 -12.75 12.12
CA LEU A 427 -7.78 -12.59 11.25
C LEU A 427 -8.09 -13.86 10.47
N SER A 428 -7.08 -14.55 9.95
CA SER A 428 -7.24 -15.86 9.30
C SER A 428 -7.85 -16.90 10.24
N ALA A 429 -7.44 -16.93 11.51
CA ALA A 429 -8.00 -17.84 12.49
C ALA A 429 -9.48 -17.54 12.79
N VAL A 430 -9.81 -16.28 13.07
CA VAL A 430 -11.19 -15.84 13.36
C VAL A 430 -12.10 -16.04 12.14
N HIS A 431 -11.62 -15.70 10.95
CA HIS A 431 -12.36 -15.87 9.70
C HIS A 431 -12.78 -17.33 9.49
N SER A 432 -11.85 -18.28 9.65
CA SER A 432 -12.20 -19.70 9.53
C SER A 432 -13.11 -20.20 10.65
N MET A 433 -13.03 -19.62 11.87
CA MET A 433 -13.94 -20.03 12.95
C MET A 433 -15.39 -19.69 12.62
N ARG A 434 -15.68 -18.61 11.87
CA ARG A 434 -17.05 -18.23 11.47
C ARG A 434 -17.74 -19.24 10.54
N GLU A 435 -17.00 -20.14 9.92
CA GLU A 435 -17.58 -21.25 9.16
C GLU A 435 -18.33 -22.22 10.09
N GLU A 436 -17.98 -22.24 11.37
CA GLU A 436 -18.66 -23.04 12.39
C GLU A 436 -19.94 -22.32 12.86
N PRO A 437 -21.11 -23.01 12.89
CA PRO A 437 -22.37 -22.40 13.31
C PRO A 437 -22.33 -21.71 14.68
N ALA A 438 -21.51 -22.19 15.60
CA ALA A 438 -21.34 -21.62 16.94
C ALA A 438 -20.70 -20.22 16.97
N HIS A 439 -19.98 -19.85 15.91
CA HIS A 439 -19.21 -18.61 15.81
C HIS A 439 -19.70 -17.68 14.70
N LYS A 440 -20.74 -18.09 13.97
CA LYS A 440 -21.29 -17.35 12.84
C LYS A 440 -21.71 -15.92 13.23
N ASP A 441 -22.36 -15.78 14.39
CA ASP A 441 -22.99 -14.54 14.85
C ASP A 441 -22.10 -13.72 15.82
N ILE A 442 -20.78 -13.88 15.75
CA ILE A 442 -19.83 -13.07 16.54
C ILE A 442 -19.75 -11.64 16.00
N PHE A 443 -19.91 -10.62 16.83
CA PHE A 443 -19.72 -9.22 16.44
C PHE A 443 -18.27 -8.76 16.66
N ALA A 444 -17.67 -8.11 15.66
CA ALA A 444 -16.30 -7.60 15.76
C ALA A 444 -16.29 -6.08 15.83
N HIS A 445 -15.83 -5.55 16.96
CA HIS A 445 -15.63 -4.13 17.15
C HIS A 445 -14.29 -3.68 16.60
N GLY A 446 -14.34 -2.68 15.72
CA GLY A 446 -13.16 -2.13 15.09
C GLY A 446 -12.53 -0.99 15.87
N ASP A 447 -11.25 -0.84 15.62
CA ASP A 447 -10.38 0.18 16.18
C ASP A 447 -9.35 0.58 15.08
N ILE A 448 -8.73 1.75 15.22
CA ILE A 448 -7.76 2.34 14.29
C ILE A 448 -6.38 1.68 14.47
N GLY A 449 -5.91 1.00 13.42
CA GLY A 449 -4.59 0.36 13.36
C GLY A 449 -4.48 -0.55 12.13
N CYS A 450 -3.42 -1.37 12.04
CA CYS A 450 -3.26 -2.33 10.93
C CYS A 450 -4.48 -3.23 10.74
N TYR A 451 -5.16 -3.60 11.83
CA TYR A 451 -6.37 -4.39 11.82
C TYR A 451 -7.60 -3.66 11.28
N SER A 452 -7.60 -2.33 11.12
CA SER A 452 -8.68 -1.61 10.41
C SER A 452 -8.84 -2.09 8.97
N MET A 453 -7.80 -2.65 8.35
CA MET A 453 -7.91 -3.25 7.01
C MET A 453 -8.73 -4.54 7.00
N SER A 454 -9.17 -5.07 8.15
CA SER A 454 -9.89 -6.34 8.21
C SER A 454 -11.29 -6.30 7.61
N PHE A 455 -11.91 -5.13 7.43
CA PHE A 455 -13.19 -5.01 6.71
C PHE A 455 -13.03 -5.24 5.20
N LEU A 456 -11.81 -5.11 4.66
CA LEU A 456 -11.53 -5.31 3.25
C LEU A 456 -11.39 -6.80 2.92
N PRO A 457 -11.60 -7.18 1.64
CA PRO A 457 -11.27 -8.51 1.16
C PRO A 457 -9.81 -8.92 1.46
N PRO A 458 -9.55 -10.19 1.80
CA PRO A 458 -10.49 -11.32 1.76
C PRO A 458 -11.23 -11.59 3.08
N PHE A 459 -11.00 -10.80 4.13
CA PHE A 459 -11.49 -11.12 5.47
C PHE A 459 -12.92 -10.62 5.73
N GLY A 460 -13.20 -9.33 5.53
CA GLY A 460 -14.53 -8.76 5.78
C GLY A 460 -14.99 -8.85 7.25
N GLU A 461 -14.07 -8.77 8.22
CA GLU A 461 -14.32 -9.14 9.62
C GLU A 461 -14.83 -8.01 10.52
N MET A 462 -14.45 -6.76 10.25
CA MET A 462 -14.78 -5.61 11.12
C MET A 462 -16.17 -5.06 10.80
N HIS A 463 -17.04 -5.01 11.83
CA HIS A 463 -18.46 -4.64 11.67
C HIS A 463 -18.74 -3.16 11.98
N ASN A 464 -17.89 -2.52 12.78
CA ASN A 464 -17.96 -1.09 13.04
C ASN A 464 -16.55 -0.52 13.26
N LEU A 465 -16.40 0.81 13.21
CA LEU A 465 -15.16 1.52 13.53
C LEU A 465 -15.54 2.85 14.21
N THR A 466 -15.15 3.02 15.47
CA THR A 466 -15.51 4.23 16.25
C THR A 466 -14.36 5.23 16.30
N ALA A 467 -13.25 4.84 16.91
CA ALA A 467 -12.04 5.65 17.08
C ALA A 467 -10.87 4.75 17.52
N MET A 468 -9.68 5.32 17.63
CA MET A 468 -8.51 4.63 18.16
C MET A 468 -8.80 4.15 19.60
N ALA A 469 -8.36 2.95 19.98
CA ALA A 469 -8.60 2.21 21.21
C ALA A 469 -10.03 2.18 21.80
N LEU A 470 -11.07 2.54 21.03
CA LEU A 470 -12.45 2.69 21.54
C LEU A 470 -13.43 1.61 21.05
N GLY A 471 -12.98 0.64 20.27
CA GLY A 471 -13.82 -0.51 19.85
C GLY A 471 -14.39 -1.30 21.05
N GLY A 472 -13.58 -1.51 22.09
CA GLY A 472 -14.04 -2.15 23.33
C GLY A 472 -15.08 -1.35 24.10
N ALA A 473 -14.99 -0.01 24.06
CA ALA A 473 -16.00 0.87 24.64
C ALA A 473 -17.31 0.81 23.84
N ALA A 474 -17.23 0.73 22.51
CA ALA A 474 -18.39 0.52 21.66
C ALA A 474 -19.11 -0.80 21.99
N GLY A 475 -18.35 -1.90 22.13
CA GLY A 475 -18.88 -3.19 22.55
C GLY A 475 -19.41 -3.20 23.98
N SER A 476 -18.75 -2.50 24.90
CA SER A 476 -19.25 -2.27 26.26
C SER A 476 -20.61 -1.56 26.28
N GLY A 477 -20.89 -0.69 25.31
CA GLY A 477 -22.20 -0.04 25.18
C GLY A 477 -23.27 -0.94 24.52
N MET A 478 -22.84 -1.92 23.72
CA MET A 478 -23.72 -2.86 23.04
C MET A 478 -24.11 -4.07 23.90
N ASP A 479 -23.18 -4.56 24.73
CA ASP A 479 -23.32 -5.76 25.55
C ASP A 479 -24.64 -5.85 26.36
N PRO A 480 -25.15 -4.78 27.01
CA PRO A 480 -26.38 -4.87 27.81
C PRO A 480 -27.63 -5.19 26.98
N PHE A 481 -27.55 -5.11 25.64
CA PHE A 481 -28.70 -5.20 24.74
C PHE A 481 -28.64 -6.41 23.80
N VAL A 482 -27.57 -7.22 23.84
CA VAL A 482 -27.34 -8.32 22.89
C VAL A 482 -26.93 -9.60 23.60
N THR A 483 -27.15 -10.74 22.95
CA THR A 483 -26.66 -12.05 23.41
C THR A 483 -25.53 -12.58 22.53
N ASN A 484 -25.23 -11.88 21.44
CA ASN A 484 -24.15 -12.19 20.53
C ASN A 484 -22.80 -12.13 21.23
N LYS A 485 -21.92 -13.08 20.94
CA LYS A 485 -20.52 -13.00 21.34
C LYS A 485 -19.84 -11.86 20.60
N GLN A 486 -18.93 -11.19 21.27
CA GLN A 486 -18.26 -10.01 20.72
C GLN A 486 -16.76 -10.00 21.02
N TYR A 487 -15.98 -9.41 20.12
CA TYR A 487 -14.57 -9.14 20.34
C TYR A 487 -14.14 -7.77 19.84
N ALA A 488 -13.10 -7.20 20.45
CA ALA A 488 -12.42 -6.00 20.00
C ALA A 488 -10.97 -6.33 19.64
N LEU A 489 -10.53 -5.91 18.45
CA LEU A 489 -9.12 -5.96 18.05
C LEU A 489 -8.41 -4.71 18.58
N MET A 490 -7.23 -4.89 19.16
CA MET A 490 -6.44 -3.81 19.74
C MET A 490 -4.96 -4.09 19.46
N GLY A 491 -4.15 -3.07 19.19
CA GLY A 491 -2.69 -3.18 19.14
C GLY A 491 -2.06 -2.91 20.51
N ASP A 492 -0.77 -3.22 20.64
CA ASP A 492 0.05 -2.77 21.78
C ASP A 492 0.06 -1.25 21.94
N SER A 493 0.32 -0.50 20.86
CA SER A 493 0.35 0.96 20.93
C SER A 493 -1.03 1.56 21.30
N THR A 494 -2.13 0.99 20.80
CA THR A 494 -3.49 1.44 21.14
C THR A 494 -3.90 1.02 22.56
N PHE A 495 -3.38 -0.09 23.07
CA PHE A 495 -3.53 -0.49 24.46
C PHE A 495 -3.02 0.60 25.41
N PHE A 496 -1.79 1.08 25.21
CA PHE A 496 -1.20 2.14 26.04
C PHE A 496 -1.80 3.53 25.81
N TRP A 497 -2.38 3.79 24.64
CA TRP A 497 -3.01 5.07 24.31
C TRP A 497 -4.29 5.29 25.11
N ARG A 498 -5.35 4.50 24.85
CA ARG A 498 -6.61 4.53 25.63
C ARG A 498 -7.24 3.14 25.84
N GLY A 499 -6.59 2.06 25.40
CA GLY A 499 -7.14 0.71 25.53
C GLY A 499 -7.25 0.25 26.99
N MET A 500 -6.33 0.69 27.86
CA MET A 500 -6.40 0.48 29.29
C MET A 500 -7.70 1.03 29.91
N THR A 501 -8.12 2.24 29.53
CA THR A 501 -9.35 2.82 30.08
C THR A 501 -10.59 2.10 29.57
N ALA A 502 -10.60 1.64 28.31
CA ALA A 502 -11.69 0.83 27.76
C ALA A 502 -11.83 -0.52 28.48
N ILE A 503 -10.72 -1.24 28.70
CA ILE A 503 -10.72 -2.51 29.45
C ILE A 503 -11.14 -2.29 30.90
N SER A 504 -10.64 -1.24 31.55
CA SER A 504 -11.02 -0.89 32.92
C SER A 504 -12.53 -0.65 33.05
N ASN A 505 -13.13 0.04 32.07
CA ASN A 505 -14.56 0.28 32.05
C ASN A 505 -15.36 -1.02 31.86
N SER A 506 -14.95 -1.88 30.94
CA SER A 506 -15.61 -3.19 30.75
C SER A 506 -15.57 -4.06 32.00
N ILE A 507 -14.47 -4.04 32.76
CA ILE A 507 -14.34 -4.77 34.03
C ILE A 507 -15.31 -4.18 35.07
N LYS A 508 -15.32 -2.85 35.22
CA LYS A 508 -16.21 -2.14 36.15
C LYS A 508 -17.69 -2.45 35.89
N GLU A 509 -18.08 -2.46 34.63
CA GLU A 509 -19.47 -2.69 34.20
C GLU A 509 -19.80 -4.18 33.96
N ALA A 510 -18.88 -5.10 34.26
CA ALA A 510 -19.06 -6.56 34.16
C ALA A 510 -19.53 -7.07 32.77
N GLN A 511 -19.03 -6.48 31.69
CA GLN A 511 -19.46 -6.75 30.31
C GLN A 511 -18.93 -8.09 29.75
N ASP A 512 -19.66 -8.76 28.84
CA ASP A 512 -19.22 -9.99 28.14
C ASP A 512 -18.49 -9.71 26.81
N ILE A 513 -17.24 -9.23 26.88
CA ILE A 513 -16.43 -8.90 25.70
C ILE A 513 -15.03 -9.54 25.71
N LEU A 514 -14.56 -10.00 24.54
CA LEU A 514 -13.18 -10.49 24.34
C LEU A 514 -12.30 -9.41 23.71
N TYR A 515 -11.22 -9.03 24.39
CA TYR A 515 -10.16 -8.20 23.81
C TYR A 515 -9.09 -9.11 23.20
N ILE A 516 -8.78 -8.91 21.92
CA ILE A 516 -7.65 -9.56 21.27
C ILE A 516 -6.57 -8.50 21.04
N ILE A 517 -5.54 -8.50 21.89
CA ILE A 517 -4.43 -7.54 21.85
C ILE A 517 -3.31 -8.12 20.96
N LEU A 518 -2.96 -7.40 19.90
CA LEU A 518 -1.97 -7.76 18.89
C LEU A 518 -0.62 -7.14 19.26
N GLU A 519 0.10 -7.81 20.16
CA GLU A 519 1.41 -7.37 20.67
C GLU A 519 2.50 -7.62 19.62
N ASN A 520 2.90 -6.54 18.93
CA ASN A 520 3.87 -6.60 17.83
C ASN A 520 5.13 -5.75 18.06
N LYS A 521 5.23 -5.14 19.25
CA LYS A 521 6.33 -4.36 19.83
C LYS A 521 6.65 -3.06 19.08
N ASN A 522 5.69 -2.51 18.34
CA ASN A 522 5.89 -1.34 17.49
C ASN A 522 4.57 -0.60 17.26
N THR A 523 4.66 0.73 17.09
CA THR A 523 3.56 1.51 16.51
C THR A 523 3.51 1.29 15.00
N ALA A 524 2.99 0.12 14.58
CA ALA A 524 3.29 -0.47 13.28
C ALA A 524 2.82 0.35 12.08
N MET A 525 1.59 0.90 12.09
CA MET A 525 0.98 1.56 10.93
C MET A 525 1.65 2.90 10.58
N THR A 526 2.22 3.60 11.56
CA THR A 526 2.69 4.98 11.41
C THR A 526 4.21 5.15 11.36
N GLY A 527 5.00 4.05 11.40
CA GLY A 527 6.46 4.15 11.24
C GLY A 527 7.30 3.20 12.09
N HIS A 528 6.69 2.32 12.90
CA HIS A 528 7.40 1.45 13.86
C HIS A 528 8.13 2.22 14.97
N GLN A 529 7.57 3.34 15.40
CA GLN A 529 8.04 4.09 16.57
C GLN A 529 7.99 3.21 17.83
N PRO A 530 8.87 3.45 18.82
CA PRO A 530 8.90 2.70 20.07
C PRO A 530 7.56 2.79 20.81
N THR A 531 7.22 1.75 21.56
CA THR A 531 6.07 1.72 22.49
C THR A 531 6.56 1.66 23.93
N PRO A 532 5.71 1.84 24.95
CA PRO A 532 6.09 1.62 26.35
C PRO A 532 6.70 0.23 26.66
N GLU A 533 6.52 -0.77 25.79
CA GLU A 533 7.16 -2.10 25.93
C GLU A 533 8.60 -2.14 25.41
N SER A 534 9.04 -1.12 24.67
CA SER A 534 10.32 -1.13 23.95
C SER A 534 11.54 -1.01 24.86
N GLY A 535 11.37 -0.56 26.11
CA GLY A 535 12.45 -0.41 27.09
C GLY A 535 13.46 0.71 26.76
N HIS A 536 13.10 1.61 25.87
CA HIS A 536 13.83 2.83 25.57
C HIS A 536 12.87 3.94 25.15
N ASN A 537 13.27 5.20 25.32
CA ASN A 537 12.54 6.36 24.80
C ASN A 537 13.01 6.73 23.38
N ILE A 538 12.37 7.74 22.77
CA ILE A 538 12.72 8.25 21.43
C ILE A 538 14.14 8.83 21.34
N MET A 539 14.70 9.29 22.45
CA MET A 539 16.10 9.73 22.51
C MET A 539 17.06 8.53 22.48
N GLY A 540 16.60 7.31 22.73
CA GLY A 540 17.41 6.09 22.83
C GLY A 540 17.93 5.81 24.24
N ASP A 541 17.47 6.55 25.25
CA ASP A 541 17.79 6.28 26.65
C ASP A 541 17.02 5.04 27.12
N LYS A 542 17.64 4.22 27.97
CA LYS A 542 17.00 3.02 28.52
C LYS A 542 15.91 3.40 29.52
N THR A 543 14.74 2.79 29.39
CA THR A 543 13.58 2.99 30.27
C THR A 543 13.01 1.66 30.75
N THR A 544 12.07 1.70 31.70
CA THR A 544 11.37 0.49 32.18
C THR A 544 10.39 0.02 31.11
N ALA A 545 10.64 -1.16 30.52
CA ALA A 545 9.70 -1.82 29.63
C ALA A 545 8.45 -2.25 30.42
N GLN A 546 7.27 -1.86 29.93
CA GLN A 546 5.99 -2.23 30.52
C GLN A 546 5.46 -3.52 29.89
N ASP A 547 4.91 -4.43 30.69
CA ASP A 547 4.36 -5.72 30.21
C ASP A 547 2.83 -5.70 30.25
N ILE A 548 2.21 -5.83 29.07
CA ILE A 548 0.75 -5.77 28.90
C ILE A 548 0.04 -6.86 29.73
N GLU A 549 0.58 -8.08 29.75
CA GLU A 549 -0.05 -9.19 30.48
C GLU A 549 -0.14 -8.88 31.99
N SER A 550 0.94 -8.39 32.58
CA SER A 550 1.01 -8.01 33.99
C SER A 550 0.04 -6.89 34.32
N ILE A 551 -0.07 -5.87 33.47
CA ILE A 551 -1.00 -4.74 33.65
C ILE A 551 -2.45 -5.23 33.62
N VAL A 552 -2.84 -6.00 32.60
CA VAL A 552 -4.22 -6.51 32.46
C VAL A 552 -4.59 -7.43 33.62
N ARG A 553 -3.68 -8.32 34.05
CA ARG A 553 -3.90 -9.19 35.21
C ARG A 553 -4.11 -8.39 36.49
N ALA A 554 -3.33 -7.31 36.67
CA ALA A 554 -3.48 -6.41 37.82
C ALA A 554 -4.81 -5.67 37.80
N MET A 555 -5.23 -5.12 36.65
CA MET A 555 -6.53 -4.46 36.48
C MET A 555 -7.69 -5.38 36.82
N GLY A 556 -7.66 -6.62 36.34
CA GLY A 556 -8.69 -7.61 36.63
C GLY A 556 -8.53 -8.31 37.98
N GLN A 557 -7.52 -7.97 38.79
CA GLN A 557 -7.21 -8.60 40.08
C GLN A 557 -7.19 -10.14 40.03
N GLY A 558 -6.72 -10.70 38.89
CA GLY A 558 -6.70 -12.14 38.64
C GLY A 558 -8.06 -12.81 38.37
N GLN A 559 -9.16 -12.06 38.31
CA GLN A 559 -10.51 -12.59 38.12
C GLN A 559 -10.92 -12.75 36.65
N ILE A 560 -10.26 -12.02 35.74
CA ILE A 560 -10.55 -12.09 34.30
C ILE A 560 -9.66 -13.12 33.60
N TYR A 561 -10.15 -13.68 32.49
CA TYR A 561 -9.38 -14.62 31.68
C TYR A 561 -8.29 -13.87 30.89
N VAL A 562 -7.02 -14.22 31.09
CA VAL A 562 -5.89 -13.64 30.35
C VAL A 562 -4.98 -14.75 29.80
N ARG A 563 -4.70 -14.72 28.50
CA ARG A 563 -3.84 -15.70 27.83
C ARG A 563 -2.92 -15.04 26.79
N LYS A 564 -1.60 -15.19 26.96
CA LYS A 564 -0.58 -14.77 25.98
C LYS A 564 -0.06 -15.95 25.17
N MET A 565 -0.06 -15.83 23.84
CA MET A 565 0.50 -16.85 22.94
C MET A 565 0.70 -16.33 21.51
N PRO A 566 1.62 -16.92 20.71
CA PRO A 566 1.81 -16.52 19.33
C PRO A 566 0.68 -17.04 18.41
N PRO A 567 0.14 -16.20 17.52
CA PRO A 567 -0.92 -16.60 16.57
C PRO A 567 -0.40 -17.55 15.47
N SER A 568 0.93 -17.69 15.31
CA SER A 568 1.54 -18.57 14.30
C SER A 568 1.25 -20.06 14.52
N ASN A 569 0.89 -20.47 15.75
CA ASN A 569 0.39 -21.80 16.01
C ASN A 569 -1.14 -21.85 15.84
N ARG A 570 -1.58 -21.82 14.57
CA ARG A 570 -3.00 -21.67 14.18
C ARG A 570 -3.94 -22.60 14.96
N GLU A 571 -3.64 -23.90 15.05
CA GLU A 571 -4.53 -24.87 15.71
C GLU A 571 -4.67 -24.59 17.22
N LYS A 572 -3.57 -24.36 17.93
CA LYS A 572 -3.62 -24.03 19.36
C LYS A 572 -4.31 -22.69 19.59
N TYR A 573 -4.07 -21.72 18.71
CA TYR A 573 -4.63 -20.38 18.82
C TYR A 573 -6.16 -20.40 18.64
N MET A 574 -6.67 -21.11 17.62
CA MET A 574 -8.12 -21.29 17.44
C MET A 574 -8.78 -21.96 18.64
N LYS A 575 -8.17 -23.01 19.20
CA LYS A 575 -8.68 -23.68 20.42
C LYS A 575 -8.73 -22.74 21.63
N GLU A 576 -7.76 -21.84 21.76
CA GLU A 576 -7.73 -20.87 22.84
C GLU A 576 -8.73 -19.73 22.63
N LEU A 577 -8.97 -19.31 21.38
CA LEU A 577 -10.03 -18.37 21.03
C LEU A 577 -11.43 -18.96 21.31
N ASP A 578 -11.68 -20.19 20.88
CA ASP A 578 -12.95 -20.90 21.14
C ASP A 578 -13.24 -20.96 22.65
N LYS A 579 -12.24 -21.39 23.43
CA LYS A 579 -12.32 -21.38 24.89
C LYS A 579 -12.59 -19.97 25.44
N ALA A 580 -11.94 -18.93 24.91
CA ALA A 580 -12.14 -17.56 25.38
C ALA A 580 -13.55 -17.02 25.07
N PHE A 581 -14.14 -17.37 23.93
CA PHE A 581 -15.52 -17.01 23.58
C PHE A 581 -16.56 -17.73 24.47
N ALA A 582 -16.26 -18.94 24.93
CA ALA A 582 -17.14 -19.71 25.82
C ALA A 582 -17.18 -19.16 27.26
N ILE A 583 -16.13 -18.48 27.71
CA ILE A 583 -16.06 -17.87 29.05
C ILE A 583 -16.88 -16.57 29.07
N PRO A 584 -17.78 -16.35 30.04
CA PRO A 584 -18.49 -15.08 30.19
C PRO A 584 -17.63 -13.99 30.83
N GLY A 585 -18.01 -12.73 30.63
CA GLY A 585 -17.39 -11.55 31.25
C GLY A 585 -16.27 -10.95 30.39
N VAL A 586 -15.30 -10.27 31.01
CA VAL A 586 -14.17 -9.68 30.28
C VAL A 586 -13.06 -10.72 30.10
N LYS A 587 -12.57 -10.86 28.86
CA LYS A 587 -11.50 -11.79 28.50
C LYS A 587 -10.45 -11.05 27.69
N VAL A 588 -9.19 -11.45 27.83
CA VAL A 588 -8.07 -10.88 27.08
C VAL A 588 -7.19 -12.00 26.52
N VAL A 589 -7.02 -12.01 25.20
CA VAL A 589 -6.06 -12.86 24.49
C VAL A 589 -4.99 -11.97 23.87
N ILE A 590 -3.74 -12.18 24.26
CA ILE A 590 -2.59 -11.44 23.75
C ILE A 590 -1.90 -12.29 22.67
N ALA A 591 -1.99 -11.84 21.42
CA ALA A 591 -1.37 -12.45 20.26
C ALA A 591 0.07 -11.91 20.10
N ASP A 592 1.03 -12.59 20.74
CA ASP A 592 2.42 -12.15 20.82
C ASP A 592 3.25 -12.58 19.60
N LYS A 593 3.55 -11.62 18.73
CA LYS A 593 4.48 -11.81 17.61
C LYS A 593 4.96 -10.48 17.05
N GLU A 594 6.29 -10.31 16.97
CA GLU A 594 6.97 -9.15 16.36
C GLU A 594 6.43 -8.82 14.96
N CYS A 595 6.32 -7.54 14.65
CA CYS A 595 5.96 -7.07 13.30
C CYS A 595 6.84 -7.74 12.21
N GLY A 596 6.19 -8.23 11.14
CA GLY A 596 6.88 -8.88 10.04
C GLY A 596 7.93 -7.99 9.37
N ILE A 597 7.67 -6.68 9.23
CA ILE A 597 8.62 -5.75 8.59
C ILE A 597 9.91 -5.64 9.41
N THR A 598 9.82 -5.37 10.71
CA THR A 598 10.99 -5.18 11.59
C THR A 598 11.77 -6.48 11.74
N PHE A 599 11.08 -7.60 11.94
CA PHE A 599 11.68 -8.93 11.99
C PHE A 599 12.49 -9.23 10.71
N HIS A 600 11.89 -9.01 9.53
CA HIS A 600 12.56 -9.32 8.26
C HIS A 600 13.62 -8.29 7.86
N LYS A 601 13.52 -7.03 8.30
CA LYS A 601 14.59 -6.03 8.18
C LYS A 601 15.84 -6.48 8.93
N ARG A 602 15.69 -6.93 10.18
CA ARG A 602 16.79 -7.51 10.98
C ARG A 602 17.39 -8.74 10.32
N LYS A 603 16.54 -9.69 9.88
CA LYS A 603 17.00 -10.92 9.21
C LYS A 603 17.71 -10.65 7.88
N ARG A 604 17.27 -9.63 7.12
CA ARG A 604 17.94 -9.20 5.89
C ARG A 604 19.32 -8.60 6.18
N ALA A 605 19.45 -7.78 7.23
CA ALA A 605 20.75 -7.23 7.63
C ALA A 605 21.73 -8.35 8.06
N GLU A 606 21.24 -9.34 8.82
CA GLU A 606 22.01 -10.55 9.16
C GLU A 606 22.45 -11.32 7.91
N ARG A 607 21.53 -11.55 6.96
CA ARG A 607 21.79 -12.20 5.67
C ARG A 607 22.87 -11.45 4.87
N ASN A 608 22.77 -10.13 4.76
CA ASN A 608 23.74 -9.32 4.02
C ASN A 608 25.15 -9.41 4.64
N ARG A 609 25.28 -9.35 5.97
CA ARG A 609 26.57 -9.53 6.66
C ARG A 609 27.23 -10.87 6.34
N ILE A 610 26.43 -11.94 6.21
CA ILE A 610 26.92 -13.27 5.82
C ILE A 610 27.43 -13.24 4.37
N ILE A 611 26.65 -12.64 3.45
CA ILE A 611 27.06 -12.49 2.04
C ILE A 611 28.33 -11.66 1.91
N ASP A 612 28.44 -10.54 2.63
CA ASP A 612 29.63 -9.68 2.59
C ASP A 612 30.89 -10.41 3.07
N ARG A 613 30.75 -11.35 4.02
CA ARG A 613 31.88 -12.11 4.58
C ARG A 613 32.37 -13.24 3.67
N GLN A 614 31.48 -14.00 3.04
CA GLN A 614 31.85 -15.25 2.34
C GLN A 614 31.28 -15.37 0.92
N GLY A 615 30.54 -14.37 0.44
CA GLY A 615 29.97 -14.29 -0.90
C GLY A 615 28.63 -15.01 -1.12
N PHE A 616 28.16 -15.83 -0.16
CA PHE A 616 26.93 -16.61 -0.31
C PHE A 616 26.29 -17.02 1.03
N ILE A 617 25.04 -17.48 0.97
CA ILE A 617 24.33 -18.07 2.13
C ILE A 617 24.46 -19.61 2.09
N PRO A 618 25.02 -20.25 3.14
CA PRO A 618 25.28 -21.69 3.14
C PRO A 618 24.02 -22.55 3.22
N ARG A 619 22.96 -22.03 3.84
CA ARG A 619 21.68 -22.71 3.98
C ARG A 619 20.53 -21.70 3.92
N GLU A 620 19.62 -21.89 2.97
CA GLU A 620 18.41 -21.09 2.83
C GLU A 620 17.17 -21.98 2.81
N GLU A 621 16.07 -21.45 3.35
CA GLU A 621 14.79 -22.16 3.43
C GLU A 621 13.69 -21.34 2.76
N PHE A 622 12.93 -22.00 1.89
CA PHE A 622 11.87 -21.41 1.09
C PHE A 622 10.57 -22.18 1.27
N VAL A 623 9.46 -21.47 1.14
CA VAL A 623 8.15 -22.09 0.88
C VAL A 623 8.00 -22.21 -0.63
N ASN A 624 7.58 -23.39 -1.09
CA ASN A 624 7.27 -23.66 -2.49
C ASN A 624 5.84 -24.15 -2.64
N ILE A 625 5.25 -23.89 -3.80
CA ILE A 625 3.99 -24.49 -4.23
C ILE A 625 4.26 -25.25 -5.52
N SER A 626 4.11 -26.57 -5.46
CA SER A 626 4.16 -27.44 -6.64
C SER A 626 2.96 -27.16 -7.55
N GLN A 627 3.26 -26.65 -8.74
CA GLN A 627 2.28 -26.14 -9.69
C GLN A 627 1.44 -27.27 -10.30
N GLU A 628 2.07 -28.42 -10.51
CA GLU A 628 1.49 -29.67 -10.98
C GLU A 628 0.42 -30.18 -10.02
N VAL A 629 0.65 -30.01 -8.71
CA VAL A 629 -0.28 -30.45 -7.65
C VAL A 629 -1.35 -29.40 -7.41
N CYS A 630 -1.03 -28.11 -7.52
CA CYS A 630 -1.98 -27.03 -7.28
C CYS A 630 -3.25 -27.17 -8.15
N GLU A 631 -4.42 -27.07 -7.52
CA GLU A 631 -5.72 -27.10 -8.19
C GLU A 631 -6.30 -25.71 -8.45
N ASN A 632 -5.58 -24.63 -8.08
CA ASN A 632 -6.08 -23.26 -8.11
C ASN A 632 -7.40 -23.09 -7.31
N CYS A 633 -7.52 -23.75 -6.16
CA CYS A 633 -8.70 -23.61 -5.29
C CYS A 633 -8.77 -22.26 -4.56
N ARG A 634 -7.65 -21.53 -4.53
CA ARG A 634 -7.49 -20.21 -3.88
C ARG A 634 -7.75 -20.19 -2.37
N GLU A 635 -7.86 -21.34 -1.70
CA GLU A 635 -8.07 -21.36 -0.25
C GLU A 635 -6.92 -20.73 0.54
N CYS A 636 -5.67 -20.91 0.06
CA CYS A 636 -4.52 -20.27 0.68
C CYS A 636 -4.53 -18.74 0.54
N THR A 637 -5.07 -18.18 -0.54
CA THR A 637 -5.18 -16.74 -0.75
C THR A 637 -6.41 -16.16 -0.06
N LYS A 638 -7.57 -16.84 -0.10
CA LYS A 638 -8.80 -16.42 0.60
C LYS A 638 -8.62 -16.39 2.12
N ASN A 639 -8.03 -17.45 2.70
CA ASN A 639 -7.86 -17.52 4.14
C ASN A 639 -6.71 -16.65 4.67
N THR A 640 -5.79 -16.15 3.82
CA THR A 640 -4.63 -15.40 4.31
C THR A 640 -4.46 -14.02 3.71
N GLY A 641 -4.92 -13.74 2.49
CA GLY A 641 -4.60 -12.50 1.78
C GLY A 641 -3.09 -12.25 1.64
N CYS A 642 -2.26 -13.30 1.62
CA CYS A 642 -0.81 -13.17 1.66
C CYS A 642 -0.23 -12.56 0.36
N PRO A 643 0.50 -11.44 0.43
CA PRO A 643 1.13 -10.82 -0.75
C PRO A 643 2.38 -11.57 -1.24
N GLY A 644 2.85 -12.56 -0.49
CA GLY A 644 3.90 -13.49 -0.95
C GLY A 644 3.38 -14.57 -1.90
N LEU A 645 2.06 -14.67 -2.08
CA LEU A 645 1.42 -15.53 -3.07
C LEU A 645 1.22 -14.73 -4.37
N THR A 646 1.36 -15.40 -5.50
CA THR A 646 1.11 -14.80 -6.82
C THR A 646 0.34 -15.78 -7.71
N ILE A 647 -0.16 -15.28 -8.83
CA ILE A 647 -0.76 -16.06 -9.90
C ILE A 647 0.30 -16.30 -10.97
N ILE A 648 0.38 -17.53 -11.46
CA ILE A 648 1.28 -17.94 -12.53
C ILE A 648 0.51 -18.74 -13.58
N ASP A 649 0.81 -18.50 -14.84
CA ASP A 649 0.29 -19.32 -15.94
C ASP A 649 1.17 -20.57 -16.12
N THR A 650 0.53 -21.71 -16.38
CA THR A 650 1.21 -23.00 -16.53
C THR A 650 0.51 -23.85 -17.58
N ASP A 651 1.14 -24.92 -18.06
CA ASP A 651 0.49 -25.91 -18.94
C ASP A 651 -0.68 -26.66 -18.26
N TYR A 652 -0.85 -26.51 -16.94
CA TYR A 652 -2.02 -27.01 -16.19
C TYR A 652 -3.09 -25.93 -15.97
N GLY A 653 -2.99 -24.81 -16.69
CA GLY A 653 -3.76 -23.59 -16.51
C GLY A 653 -3.19 -22.70 -15.40
N GLU A 654 -3.96 -21.68 -15.03
CA GLU A 654 -3.59 -20.75 -13.96
C GLU A 654 -3.39 -21.48 -12.60
N LYS A 655 -2.29 -21.20 -11.90
CA LYS A 655 -1.95 -21.77 -10.58
C LYS A 655 -1.49 -20.69 -9.61
N ILE A 656 -1.57 -21.02 -8.33
CA ILE A 656 -0.94 -20.22 -7.27
C ILE A 656 0.55 -20.57 -7.18
N GLY A 657 1.39 -19.53 -7.15
CA GLY A 657 2.83 -19.60 -6.93
C GLY A 657 3.28 -18.72 -5.77
N ILE A 658 4.59 -18.68 -5.54
CA ILE A 658 5.25 -17.88 -4.50
C ILE A 658 6.08 -16.77 -5.16
N ASP A 659 5.82 -15.50 -4.85
CA ASP A 659 6.73 -14.42 -5.26
C ASP A 659 7.93 -14.40 -4.28
N GLN A 660 9.12 -14.75 -4.75
CA GLN A 660 10.32 -14.82 -3.91
C GLN A 660 10.83 -13.44 -3.45
N SER A 661 10.45 -12.37 -4.14
CA SER A 661 10.82 -11.01 -3.77
C SER A 661 10.03 -10.53 -2.54
N THR A 662 8.80 -11.02 -2.39
CA THR A 662 7.88 -10.61 -1.31
C THR A 662 7.75 -11.66 -0.21
N CYS A 663 7.81 -12.95 -0.55
CA CYS A 663 7.66 -14.04 0.40
C CYS A 663 8.81 -14.06 1.40
N VAL A 664 8.44 -14.24 2.67
CA VAL A 664 9.37 -14.22 3.80
C VAL A 664 9.52 -15.58 4.49
N SER A 665 9.01 -16.64 3.85
CA SER A 665 9.07 -18.03 4.33
C SER A 665 8.52 -18.24 5.74
N ASP A 666 7.48 -17.50 6.15
CA ASP A 666 6.83 -17.65 7.48
C ASP A 666 6.03 -18.96 7.64
N THR A 667 5.79 -19.68 6.53
CA THR A 667 5.02 -20.93 6.44
C THR A 667 3.55 -20.85 6.88
N TYR A 668 2.99 -19.67 7.14
CA TYR A 668 1.63 -19.56 7.66
C TYR A 668 0.58 -20.04 6.66
N CYS A 669 0.75 -19.72 5.37
CA CYS A 669 -0.12 -20.19 4.28
C CYS A 669 -0.19 -21.72 4.21
N THR A 670 0.84 -22.44 4.64
CA THR A 670 0.85 -23.91 4.66
C THR A 670 0.01 -24.46 5.81
N LYS A 671 -0.27 -23.66 6.86
CA LYS A 671 -1.05 -24.09 8.04
C LYS A 671 -2.55 -24.15 7.78
N ILE A 672 -3.01 -23.60 6.66
CA ILE A 672 -4.39 -23.74 6.19
C ILE A 672 -4.68 -25.20 5.83
N MET A 673 -3.67 -25.96 5.39
CA MET A 673 -3.77 -27.39 5.05
C MET A 673 -4.89 -27.73 4.05
N ALA A 674 -5.28 -26.76 3.20
CA ALA A 674 -6.34 -26.92 2.21
C ALA A 674 -5.93 -27.75 0.97
N CYS A 675 -4.63 -27.92 0.72
CA CYS A 675 -4.12 -28.71 -0.40
C CYS A 675 -2.70 -29.24 -0.12
N PRO A 676 -2.29 -30.34 -0.77
CA PRO A 676 -0.98 -30.98 -0.58
C PRO A 676 0.13 -30.39 -1.45
N SER A 677 -0.07 -29.24 -2.11
CA SER A 677 0.90 -28.65 -3.03
C SER A 677 2.07 -27.93 -2.35
N PHE A 678 1.98 -27.67 -1.05
CA PHE A 678 3.00 -26.93 -0.30
C PHE A 678 4.21 -27.82 0.04
N GLU A 679 5.39 -27.25 -0.16
CA GLU A 679 6.66 -27.87 0.22
C GLU A 679 7.56 -26.83 0.89
N LYS A 680 8.43 -27.29 1.78
CA LYS A 680 9.58 -26.53 2.24
C LYS A 680 10.81 -26.97 1.44
N VAL A 681 11.43 -26.02 0.74
CA VAL A 681 12.65 -26.24 -0.02
C VAL A 681 13.83 -25.72 0.78
N ILE A 682 14.85 -26.55 0.95
CA ILE A 682 16.08 -26.23 1.66
C ILE A 682 17.22 -26.31 0.66
N VAL A 683 17.89 -25.18 0.41
CA VAL A 683 19.07 -25.12 -0.45
C VAL A 683 20.31 -24.99 0.42
N THR A 684 21.29 -25.86 0.20
CA THR A 684 22.60 -25.77 0.86
C THR A 684 23.70 -25.56 -0.17
N ARG A 685 24.61 -24.63 0.10
CA ARG A 685 25.70 -24.24 -0.79
C ARG A 685 27.03 -24.29 -0.06
N ASN A 686 28.08 -24.63 -0.79
CA ASN A 686 29.47 -24.57 -0.31
C ASN A 686 30.33 -23.56 -1.06
N LYS A 687 29.83 -23.05 -2.20
CA LYS A 687 30.50 -22.07 -3.06
C LYS A 687 29.52 -20.95 -3.45
N PRO A 688 30.01 -19.78 -3.88
CA PRO A 688 29.16 -18.77 -4.50
C PRO A 688 28.39 -19.33 -5.69
N PRO A 689 27.09 -19.01 -5.83
CA PRO A 689 26.28 -19.49 -6.94
C PRO A 689 26.75 -18.87 -8.27
N ARG A 690 26.63 -19.62 -9.37
CA ARG A 690 26.95 -19.10 -10.70
C ARG A 690 25.92 -18.04 -11.14
N PRO A 691 26.33 -17.02 -11.91
CA PRO A 691 25.38 -16.07 -12.52
C PRO A 691 24.43 -16.79 -13.48
N ARG A 692 23.14 -16.42 -13.45
CA ARG A 692 22.10 -16.94 -14.37
C ARG A 692 22.06 -16.24 -15.73
N VAL A 693 22.64 -15.05 -15.77
CA VAL A 693 22.62 -14.15 -16.91
C VAL A 693 23.95 -14.21 -17.64
N ARG A 694 23.92 -14.03 -18.96
CA ARG A 694 25.10 -13.80 -19.76
C ARG A 694 25.81 -12.56 -19.24
N LYS A 695 27.14 -12.56 -19.33
CA LYS A 695 27.92 -11.38 -18.96
C LYS A 695 27.65 -10.28 -20.00
N ILE A 696 26.84 -9.29 -19.62
CA ILE A 696 26.55 -8.13 -20.45
C ILE A 696 27.55 -7.03 -20.07
N SER A 697 28.21 -6.45 -21.08
CA SER A 697 29.08 -5.31 -20.86
C SER A 697 28.22 -4.08 -20.52
N LEU A 698 28.47 -3.49 -19.36
CA LEU A 698 27.83 -2.24 -18.92
C LEU A 698 28.76 -1.03 -19.12
N ASP A 699 29.85 -1.24 -19.87
CA ASP A 699 30.80 -0.21 -20.28
C ASP A 699 30.39 0.37 -21.65
N ASP A 700 30.95 1.53 -22.00
CA ASP A 700 30.78 2.21 -23.30
C ASP A 700 29.32 2.54 -23.68
N ILE A 701 28.50 2.92 -22.71
CA ILE A 701 27.13 3.41 -22.94
C ILE A 701 27.19 4.87 -23.43
N PRO A 702 26.63 5.22 -24.61
CA PRO A 702 26.65 6.59 -25.10
C PRO A 702 25.89 7.54 -24.15
N PRO A 703 26.30 8.82 -24.05
CA PRO A 703 25.53 9.81 -23.30
C PRO A 703 24.13 9.97 -23.91
N PRO A 704 23.09 10.22 -23.10
CA PRO A 704 21.75 10.46 -23.63
C PRO A 704 21.66 11.79 -24.37
N ASN A 705 20.78 11.87 -25.36
CA ASN A 705 20.33 13.14 -25.94
C ASN A 705 19.32 13.76 -24.98
N GLN A 706 19.74 14.69 -24.12
CA GLN A 706 18.88 15.25 -23.08
C GLN A 706 17.80 16.17 -23.66
N HIS A 707 16.56 15.97 -23.22
CA HIS A 707 15.46 16.89 -23.49
C HIS A 707 15.59 18.09 -22.55
N GLY A 708 15.73 19.29 -23.14
CA GLY A 708 15.62 20.53 -22.38
C GLY A 708 14.16 20.84 -22.04
N PHE A 709 13.94 21.60 -20.98
CA PHE A 709 12.65 22.24 -20.68
C PHE A 709 12.85 23.75 -20.46
N THR A 710 11.82 24.54 -20.77
CA THR A 710 11.85 26.01 -20.66
C THR A 710 11.54 26.48 -19.24
N ASP A 711 10.32 26.22 -18.77
CA ASP A 711 9.79 26.81 -17.54
C ASP A 711 9.67 25.77 -16.44
N THR A 712 8.90 24.71 -16.69
CA THR A 712 8.63 23.63 -15.74
C THR A 712 8.91 22.26 -16.34
N TRP A 713 9.35 21.34 -15.48
CA TRP A 713 9.41 19.92 -15.79
C TRP A 713 8.76 19.14 -14.67
N SER A 714 7.90 18.19 -15.02
CA SER A 714 7.12 17.42 -14.06
C SER A 714 7.26 15.92 -14.32
N ALA A 715 7.50 15.15 -13.26
CA ALA A 715 7.45 13.70 -13.30
C ALA A 715 6.43 13.15 -12.30
N PHE A 716 5.75 12.10 -12.73
CA PHE A 716 4.90 11.28 -11.88
C PHE A 716 5.50 9.87 -11.80
N VAL A 717 5.67 9.36 -10.58
CA VAL A 717 6.13 7.99 -10.34
C VAL A 717 4.99 7.22 -9.68
N SER A 718 4.54 6.13 -10.30
CA SER A 718 3.48 5.29 -9.78
C SER A 718 4.02 3.92 -9.35
N GLY A 719 3.46 3.35 -8.30
CA GLY A 719 3.84 2.01 -7.86
C GLY A 719 3.11 1.51 -6.64
N ILE A 720 3.64 0.43 -6.08
CA ILE A 720 3.09 -0.23 -4.90
C ILE A 720 4.08 -0.09 -3.74
N GLY A 721 3.55 0.03 -2.52
CA GLY A 721 4.36 0.11 -1.29
C GLY A 721 5.39 -1.02 -1.20
N GLY A 722 6.68 -0.64 -1.16
CA GLY A 722 7.82 -1.57 -1.14
C GLY A 722 8.63 -1.65 -2.45
N MET A 723 8.17 -1.01 -3.54
CA MET A 723 8.87 -1.01 -4.85
C MET A 723 9.92 0.10 -5.01
N GLY A 724 10.06 1.00 -4.03
CA GLY A 724 11.09 2.04 -4.03
C GLY A 724 10.70 3.36 -4.71
N VAL A 725 9.40 3.70 -4.72
CA VAL A 725 8.89 5.02 -5.19
C VAL A 725 9.58 6.18 -4.47
N GLY A 726 9.62 6.17 -3.13
CA GLY A 726 10.28 7.23 -2.35
C GLY A 726 11.80 7.32 -2.58
N VAL A 727 12.46 6.21 -2.98
CA VAL A 727 13.88 6.24 -3.37
C VAL A 727 14.04 7.02 -4.67
N LEU A 728 13.15 6.82 -5.66
CA LEU A 728 13.16 7.57 -6.91
C LEU A 728 12.87 9.05 -6.68
N SER A 729 11.85 9.36 -5.90
CA SER A 729 11.47 10.73 -5.55
C SER A 729 12.62 11.48 -4.87
N SER A 730 13.19 10.90 -3.81
CA SER A 730 14.34 11.48 -3.10
C SER A 730 15.56 11.66 -4.00
N THR A 731 15.84 10.67 -4.87
CA THR A 731 16.94 10.75 -5.84
C THR A 731 16.73 11.92 -6.82
N LEU A 732 15.54 12.03 -7.41
CA LEU A 732 15.22 13.11 -8.33
C LEU A 732 15.22 14.47 -7.62
N ALA A 733 14.67 14.57 -6.41
CA ALA A 733 14.65 15.83 -5.68
C ALA A 733 16.08 16.34 -5.39
N ARG A 734 16.99 15.46 -4.96
CA ARG A 734 18.40 15.79 -4.73
C ARG A 734 19.14 16.11 -6.01
N ALA A 735 18.91 15.35 -7.09
CA ALA A 735 19.54 15.60 -8.39
C ALA A 735 19.15 16.98 -8.94
N GLY A 736 17.86 17.34 -8.91
CA GLY A 736 17.37 18.66 -9.35
C GLY A 736 17.92 19.80 -8.49
N THR A 737 18.06 19.58 -7.18
CA THR A 737 18.65 20.57 -6.26
C THR A 737 20.12 20.83 -6.60
N LYS A 738 20.91 19.78 -6.89
CA LYS A 738 22.31 19.91 -7.31
C LYS A 738 22.47 20.56 -8.69
N GLU A 739 21.46 20.41 -9.56
CA GLU A 739 21.42 21.08 -10.87
C GLU A 739 21.08 22.59 -10.74
N GLY A 740 20.55 23.02 -9.58
CA GLY A 740 20.19 24.41 -9.31
C GLY A 740 18.74 24.77 -9.63
N TYR A 741 17.87 23.78 -9.83
CA TYR A 741 16.44 24.03 -10.04
C TYR A 741 15.73 24.36 -8.74
N THR A 742 14.60 25.07 -8.84
CA THR A 742 13.61 25.08 -7.77
C THR A 742 12.87 23.76 -7.80
N VAL A 743 12.96 22.98 -6.72
CA VAL A 743 12.39 21.64 -6.64
C VAL A 743 11.25 21.64 -5.63
N LYS A 744 10.09 21.13 -6.06
CA LYS A 744 9.01 20.73 -5.16
C LYS A 744 8.60 19.31 -5.47
N PHE A 745 8.32 18.51 -4.44
CA PHE A 745 7.91 17.12 -4.61
C PHE A 745 6.87 16.74 -3.57
N ASN A 746 6.22 15.60 -3.76
CA ASN A 746 5.34 14.99 -2.79
C ASN A 746 5.38 13.46 -2.89
N ASP A 747 5.53 12.80 -1.75
CA ASP A 747 5.50 11.34 -1.63
C ASP A 747 4.21 10.91 -0.95
N LYS A 748 3.17 10.67 -1.75
CA LYS A 748 1.88 10.22 -1.22
C LYS A 748 1.94 8.76 -0.81
N LYS A 749 1.82 8.53 0.50
CA LYS A 749 1.74 7.18 1.08
C LYS A 749 0.28 6.76 1.23
N GLY A 750 -0.06 5.53 0.84
CA GLY A 750 -1.39 4.96 1.09
C GLY A 750 -1.56 4.47 2.54
N LEU A 751 -2.79 4.07 2.90
CA LEU A 751 -3.13 3.52 4.23
C LEU A 751 -2.24 2.32 4.66
N ALA A 752 -1.78 1.51 3.70
CA ALA A 752 -0.91 0.38 3.97
C ALA A 752 0.55 0.69 3.63
N ILE A 753 1.46 0.40 4.56
CA ILE A 753 2.92 0.52 4.36
C ILE A 753 3.43 -0.32 3.19
N ARG A 754 2.78 -1.46 2.90
CA ARG A 754 3.08 -2.32 1.74
C ARG A 754 1.79 -2.71 1.03
N ASN A 755 1.90 -3.01 -0.27
CA ASN A 755 0.81 -3.46 -1.14
C ASN A 755 -0.30 -2.43 -1.44
N GLY A 756 -0.33 -1.30 -0.75
CA GLY A 756 -1.14 -0.14 -1.14
C GLY A 756 -0.51 0.62 -2.31
N ALA A 757 -1.34 1.40 -3.01
CA ALA A 757 -0.89 2.37 -4.01
C ALA A 757 0.02 3.42 -3.36
N VAL A 758 1.13 3.74 -4.02
CA VAL A 758 2.07 4.78 -3.63
C VAL A 758 2.45 5.57 -4.87
N SER A 759 2.47 6.89 -4.76
CA SER A 759 2.84 7.77 -5.86
C SER A 759 3.80 8.85 -5.41
N ALA A 760 4.63 9.33 -6.33
CA ALA A 760 5.44 10.52 -6.12
C ALA A 760 5.23 11.54 -7.23
N HIS A 761 5.14 12.80 -6.83
CA HIS A 761 5.11 13.97 -7.71
C HIS A 761 6.46 14.68 -7.60
N ILE A 762 7.06 15.03 -8.74
CA ILE A 762 8.30 15.80 -8.78
C ILE A 762 8.10 16.94 -9.76
N ASN A 763 8.34 18.17 -9.32
CA ASN A 763 8.27 19.37 -10.14
C ASN A 763 9.58 20.14 -10.04
N TYR A 764 10.16 20.47 -11.19
CA TYR A 764 11.27 21.40 -11.33
C TYR A 764 10.78 22.68 -11.99
N ALA A 765 11.30 23.81 -11.53
CA ALA A 765 11.09 25.11 -12.12
C ALA A 765 12.43 25.81 -12.39
N LYS A 766 12.50 26.48 -13.53
CA LYS A 766 13.54 27.46 -13.87
C LYS A 766 13.00 28.87 -13.67
N ASP A 767 13.93 29.79 -13.43
CA ASP A 767 13.66 31.23 -13.35
C ASP A 767 12.45 31.58 -12.45
N ARG A 768 11.39 32.18 -13.02
CA ARG A 768 10.21 32.68 -12.30
C ARG A 768 9.02 31.72 -12.30
N ALA A 769 9.14 30.55 -12.91
CA ALA A 769 8.02 29.63 -13.07
C ALA A 769 7.43 29.19 -11.71
N LYS A 770 6.11 29.13 -11.63
CA LYS A 770 5.39 28.79 -10.39
C LYS A 770 4.99 27.33 -10.38
N ILE A 771 5.41 26.60 -9.35
CA ILE A 771 5.10 25.18 -9.16
C ILE A 771 4.56 24.94 -7.74
N SER A 772 3.74 23.92 -7.57
CA SER A 772 3.34 23.38 -6.25
C SER A 772 3.99 22.01 -6.01
N THR A 773 3.62 21.34 -4.91
CA THR A 773 4.11 19.99 -4.58
C THR A 773 3.45 18.88 -5.40
N ILE A 774 2.40 19.19 -6.18
CA ILE A 774 1.64 18.22 -6.99
C ILE A 774 1.74 18.59 -8.48
N VAL A 775 1.74 17.58 -9.33
CA VAL A 775 1.68 17.74 -10.79
C VAL A 775 0.23 18.02 -11.20
N PRO A 776 -0.07 19.10 -11.93
CA PRO A 776 -1.42 19.30 -12.47
C PRO A 776 -1.78 18.22 -13.51
N ASN A 777 -3.07 17.93 -13.63
CA ASN A 777 -3.62 17.01 -14.62
C ASN A 777 -3.13 17.36 -16.03
N GLY A 778 -2.66 16.35 -16.77
CA GLY A 778 -2.15 16.50 -18.14
C GLY A 778 -0.76 17.10 -18.30
N LYS A 779 -0.10 17.50 -17.20
CA LYS A 779 1.14 18.29 -17.23
C LYS A 779 2.41 17.49 -16.92
N ALA A 780 2.34 16.18 -16.70
CA ALA A 780 3.54 15.36 -16.53
C ALA A 780 4.33 15.28 -17.85
N ASP A 781 5.64 15.51 -17.80
CA ASP A 781 6.58 15.25 -18.90
C ASP A 781 7.03 13.79 -18.90
N LEU A 782 7.20 13.21 -17.70
CA LEU A 782 7.64 11.83 -17.51
C LEU A 782 6.68 11.07 -16.59
N LEU A 783 6.19 9.91 -17.05
CA LEU A 783 5.49 8.93 -16.22
C LEU A 783 6.38 7.69 -16.03
N VAL A 784 6.81 7.42 -14.79
CA VAL A 784 7.54 6.18 -14.44
C VAL A 784 6.58 5.22 -13.75
N GLY A 785 6.20 4.15 -14.44
CA GLY A 785 5.28 3.13 -13.94
C GLY A 785 5.99 1.91 -13.38
N LEU A 786 6.08 1.77 -12.06
CA LEU A 786 6.59 0.54 -11.44
C LEU A 786 5.58 -0.61 -11.50
N ASP A 787 4.28 -0.27 -11.48
CA ASP A 787 3.15 -1.19 -11.63
C ASP A 787 2.21 -0.67 -12.71
N MET A 788 1.75 -1.57 -13.61
CA MET A 788 0.92 -1.18 -14.75
C MET A 788 -0.46 -0.62 -14.35
N LEU A 789 -1.11 -1.18 -13.32
CA LEU A 789 -2.43 -0.68 -12.89
C LEU A 789 -2.30 0.73 -12.32
N GLU A 790 -1.28 0.98 -11.51
CA GLU A 790 -1.04 2.32 -10.96
C GLU A 790 -0.53 3.32 -12.01
N ALA A 791 0.19 2.85 -13.04
CA ALA A 791 0.54 3.69 -14.20
C ALA A 791 -0.71 4.11 -14.99
N GLU A 792 -1.63 3.19 -15.26
CA GLU A 792 -2.92 3.50 -15.90
C GLU A 792 -3.77 4.45 -15.04
N ARG A 793 -3.81 4.25 -13.71
CA ARG A 793 -4.52 5.15 -12.78
C ARG A 793 -3.96 6.57 -12.80
N SER A 794 -2.65 6.71 -13.04
CA SER A 794 -1.97 8.00 -13.08
C SER A 794 -2.10 8.76 -14.41
N LEU A 795 -2.82 8.21 -15.40
CA LEU A 795 -3.03 8.87 -16.69
C LEU A 795 -3.78 10.20 -16.57
N ILE A 796 -4.43 10.48 -15.44
CA ILE A 796 -4.98 11.82 -15.15
C ILE A 796 -3.91 12.92 -15.17
N TYR A 797 -2.63 12.58 -14.91
CA TYR A 797 -1.50 13.51 -14.96
C TYR A 797 -0.82 13.54 -16.34
N ALA A 798 -1.22 12.65 -17.24
CA ALA A 798 -0.61 12.48 -18.55
C ALA A 798 -1.43 13.15 -19.65
N SER A 799 -0.75 13.57 -20.71
CA SER A 799 -1.38 13.97 -21.97
C SER A 799 -0.58 13.45 -23.15
N ARG A 800 -1.27 13.15 -24.25
CA ARG A 800 -0.65 12.58 -25.45
C ARG A 800 0.43 13.49 -26.06
N ALA A 801 0.25 14.80 -25.95
CA ALA A 801 1.15 15.78 -26.53
C ALA A 801 2.44 16.01 -25.71
N ARG A 802 2.47 15.62 -24.43
CA ARG A 802 3.55 16.01 -23.50
C ARG A 802 4.22 14.83 -22.81
N THR A 803 3.47 13.80 -22.42
CA THR A 803 3.95 12.80 -21.47
C THR A 803 4.59 11.60 -22.16
N THR A 804 5.85 11.32 -21.84
CA THR A 804 6.50 10.06 -22.20
C THR A 804 6.45 9.08 -21.03
N ALA A 805 6.00 7.85 -21.26
CA ALA A 805 5.89 6.83 -20.21
C ALA A 805 6.97 5.75 -20.31
N VAL A 806 7.59 5.45 -19.17
CA VAL A 806 8.58 4.37 -18.98
C VAL A 806 8.04 3.38 -17.95
N VAL A 807 7.60 2.20 -18.40
CA VAL A 807 6.74 1.32 -17.59
C VAL A 807 7.31 -0.10 -17.47
N ASN A 808 7.24 -0.67 -16.27
CA ASN A 808 7.44 -2.10 -16.05
C ASN A 808 6.16 -2.87 -16.39
N SER A 809 6.22 -3.77 -17.37
CA SER A 809 5.09 -4.59 -17.84
C SER A 809 4.94 -5.94 -17.11
N SER A 810 5.74 -6.21 -16.07
CA SER A 810 5.54 -7.40 -15.23
C SER A 810 4.25 -7.29 -14.43
N ILE A 811 3.36 -8.28 -14.56
CA ILE A 811 2.05 -8.33 -13.89
C ILE A 811 2.21 -8.59 -12.38
N ILE A 812 1.55 -7.76 -11.57
CA ILE A 812 1.43 -7.94 -10.12
C ILE A 812 -0.05 -8.00 -9.76
N PRO A 813 -0.60 -9.15 -9.33
CA PRO A 813 -2.03 -9.27 -9.04
C PRO A 813 -2.43 -8.44 -7.79
N THR A 814 -3.67 -7.96 -7.74
CA THR A 814 -4.25 -7.36 -6.53
C THR A 814 -4.74 -8.45 -5.56
N ILE A 815 -5.00 -8.10 -4.29
CA ILE A 815 -5.56 -9.05 -3.31
C ILE A 815 -6.92 -9.61 -3.77
N PRO A 816 -7.87 -8.80 -4.26
CA PRO A 816 -9.11 -9.32 -4.86
C PRO A 816 -8.87 -10.29 -6.03
N MET A 817 -7.87 -10.02 -6.89
CA MET A 817 -7.49 -10.94 -7.97
C MET A 817 -6.94 -12.25 -7.39
N LEU A 818 -6.03 -12.21 -6.42
CA LEU A 818 -5.52 -13.40 -5.73
C LEU A 818 -6.64 -14.22 -5.08
N ALA A 819 -7.69 -13.56 -4.58
CA ALA A 819 -8.83 -14.20 -3.92
C ALA A 819 -9.86 -14.81 -4.89
N GLY A 820 -9.81 -14.54 -6.20
CA GLY A 820 -10.84 -15.03 -7.13
C GLY A 820 -11.97 -14.06 -7.43
N MET A 821 -11.88 -12.81 -6.99
CA MET A 821 -12.98 -11.87 -7.11
C MET A 821 -12.99 -11.12 -8.45
N MET A 822 -11.83 -11.00 -9.10
CA MET A 822 -11.70 -10.34 -10.41
C MET A 822 -10.47 -10.83 -11.17
N ASN A 823 -10.39 -10.50 -12.47
CA ASN A 823 -9.26 -10.82 -13.34
C ASN A 823 -8.42 -9.56 -13.64
N TYR A 824 -7.17 -9.78 -14.08
CA TYR A 824 -6.31 -8.71 -14.55
C TYR A 824 -6.82 -8.17 -15.90
N PRO A 825 -7.01 -6.85 -16.10
CA PRO A 825 -7.46 -6.31 -17.38
C PRO A 825 -6.40 -6.50 -18.47
N SER A 826 -6.83 -6.81 -19.70
CA SER A 826 -5.90 -7.09 -20.81
C SER A 826 -5.45 -5.85 -21.58
N ASP A 827 -6.16 -4.74 -21.43
CA ASP A 827 -6.04 -3.49 -22.19
C ASP A 827 -5.19 -2.41 -21.48
N VAL A 828 -4.61 -2.72 -20.32
CA VAL A 828 -3.87 -1.75 -19.48
C VAL A 828 -2.71 -1.08 -20.24
N GLU A 829 -1.87 -1.86 -20.92
CA GLU A 829 -0.73 -1.29 -21.68
C GLU A 829 -1.22 -0.45 -22.88
N ASP A 830 -2.27 -0.91 -23.57
CA ASP A 830 -2.86 -0.19 -24.70
C ASP A 830 -3.46 1.14 -24.27
N ASN A 831 -4.13 1.18 -23.12
CA ASN A 831 -4.67 2.40 -22.53
C ASN A 831 -3.56 3.39 -22.15
N ILE A 832 -2.43 2.92 -21.62
CA ILE A 832 -1.28 3.79 -21.33
C ILE A 832 -0.70 4.36 -22.63
N ARG A 833 -0.48 3.53 -23.66
CA ARG A 833 0.04 3.97 -24.97
C ARG A 833 -0.89 4.97 -25.65
N LYS A 834 -2.21 4.80 -25.51
CA LYS A 834 -3.23 5.66 -26.11
C LYS A 834 -3.21 7.10 -25.55
N HIS A 835 -2.98 7.25 -24.24
CA HIS A 835 -3.09 8.54 -23.54
C HIS A 835 -1.72 9.16 -23.18
N THR A 836 -0.62 8.57 -23.66
CA THR A 836 0.74 9.10 -23.56
C THR A 836 1.33 9.27 -24.95
N ASN A 837 2.53 9.84 -25.06
CA ASN A 837 3.26 9.90 -26.32
C ASN A 837 3.67 8.49 -26.75
N SER A 838 2.92 7.92 -27.68
CA SER A 838 3.11 6.56 -28.20
C SER A 838 4.45 6.35 -28.90
N ASP A 839 5.03 7.41 -29.47
CA ASP A 839 6.25 7.33 -30.28
C ASP A 839 7.50 7.19 -29.41
N GLU A 840 7.45 7.71 -28.17
CA GLU A 840 8.54 7.63 -27.21
C GLU A 840 8.28 6.63 -26.06
N TYR A 841 7.08 6.05 -26.00
CA TYR A 841 6.70 5.05 -24.99
C TYR A 841 7.71 3.89 -24.92
N PHE A 842 8.13 3.54 -23.71
CA PHE A 842 9.10 2.45 -23.50
C PHE A 842 8.67 1.52 -22.37
N SER A 843 8.57 0.22 -22.66
CA SER A 843 8.18 -0.81 -21.68
C SER A 843 9.05 -2.06 -21.77
N GLY A 844 9.01 -2.85 -20.70
CA GLY A 844 9.61 -4.18 -20.67
C GLY A 844 9.26 -4.91 -19.37
N ARG A 845 9.50 -6.22 -19.33
CA ARG A 845 9.31 -7.07 -18.13
C ARG A 845 10.44 -6.83 -17.12
N ILE A 846 10.63 -5.57 -16.72
CA ILE A 846 11.78 -5.09 -15.96
C ILE A 846 11.84 -5.74 -14.57
N GLY A 847 10.69 -6.01 -13.95
CA GLY A 847 10.63 -6.75 -12.69
C GLY A 847 11.32 -8.11 -12.78
N GLU A 848 11.00 -8.87 -13.82
CA GLU A 848 11.58 -10.19 -14.04
C GLU A 848 13.04 -10.14 -14.50
N ILE A 849 13.42 -9.14 -15.29
CA ILE A 849 14.83 -8.87 -15.61
C ILE A 849 15.61 -8.59 -14.31
N SER A 850 15.08 -7.76 -13.43
CA SER A 850 15.67 -7.47 -12.11
C SER A 850 15.84 -8.75 -11.29
N GLU A 851 14.84 -9.63 -11.29
CA GLU A 851 14.89 -10.92 -10.62
C GLU A 851 15.96 -11.87 -11.19
N LEU A 852 16.17 -11.87 -12.52
CA LEU A 852 17.22 -12.65 -13.16
C LEU A 852 18.63 -12.21 -12.77
N PHE A 853 18.90 -10.90 -12.78
CA PHE A 853 20.23 -10.36 -12.48
C PHE A 853 20.53 -10.36 -10.97
N TYR A 854 19.56 -9.94 -10.15
CA TYR A 854 19.79 -9.63 -8.74
C TYR A 854 19.07 -10.58 -7.77
N GLY A 855 18.31 -11.55 -8.28
CA GLY A 855 17.55 -12.52 -7.48
C GLY A 855 16.32 -11.95 -6.77
N ASN A 856 15.92 -10.71 -7.09
CA ASN A 856 14.70 -10.08 -6.59
C ASN A 856 14.32 -8.86 -7.45
N LYS A 857 13.06 -8.42 -7.34
CA LYS A 857 12.50 -7.31 -8.12
C LYS A 857 12.81 -5.90 -7.56
N LEU A 858 13.56 -5.76 -6.47
CA LEU A 858 13.70 -4.46 -5.77
C LEU A 858 14.46 -3.40 -6.58
N PHE A 859 15.31 -3.81 -7.54
CA PHE A 859 16.09 -2.87 -8.35
C PHE A 859 15.35 -2.38 -9.60
N THR A 860 14.11 -2.82 -9.81
CA THR A 860 13.24 -2.39 -10.92
C THR A 860 13.15 -0.87 -11.01
N ASN A 861 13.07 -0.20 -9.86
CA ASN A 861 13.01 1.26 -9.78
C ASN A 861 14.24 1.93 -10.40
N ILE A 862 15.45 1.51 -10.03
CA ILE A 862 16.70 2.09 -10.53
C ILE A 862 16.97 1.69 -11.98
N ILE A 863 16.54 0.50 -12.42
CA ILE A 863 16.59 0.13 -13.85
C ILE A 863 15.70 1.07 -14.67
N LEU A 864 14.45 1.30 -14.26
CA LEU A 864 13.55 2.24 -14.95
C LEU A 864 14.10 3.68 -14.93
N LEU A 865 14.72 4.11 -13.82
CA LEU A 865 15.41 5.41 -13.75
C LEU A 865 16.54 5.51 -14.79
N GLY A 866 17.34 4.46 -14.93
CA GLY A 866 18.37 4.36 -15.97
C GLY A 866 17.81 4.40 -17.39
N MET A 867 16.68 3.73 -17.62
CA MET A 867 15.97 3.76 -18.91
C MET A 867 15.46 5.16 -19.23
N ALA A 868 14.77 5.81 -18.29
CA ALA A 868 14.26 7.18 -18.46
C ALA A 868 15.39 8.20 -18.67
N PHE A 869 16.50 8.06 -17.94
CA PHE A 869 17.69 8.89 -18.14
C PHE A 869 18.31 8.70 -19.52
N GLN A 870 18.47 7.45 -19.98
CA GLN A 870 19.08 7.17 -21.30
C GLN A 870 18.21 7.66 -22.47
N LYS A 871 16.88 7.67 -22.29
CA LYS A 871 15.93 8.27 -23.24
C LYS A 871 15.96 9.80 -23.25
N GLY A 872 16.72 10.45 -22.36
CA GLY A 872 16.83 11.91 -22.30
C GLY A 872 15.70 12.60 -21.53
N LEU A 873 14.83 11.84 -20.86
CA LEU A 873 13.58 12.35 -20.25
C LEU A 873 13.79 13.04 -18.90
N ILE A 874 14.98 12.90 -18.31
CA ILE A 874 15.33 13.47 -17.00
C ILE A 874 16.34 14.61 -17.22
N PRO A 875 15.98 15.87 -16.93
CA PRO A 875 16.76 17.04 -17.32
C PRO A 875 17.85 17.40 -16.30
N VAL A 876 18.64 16.42 -15.85
CA VAL A 876 19.77 16.64 -14.94
C VAL A 876 21.05 16.01 -15.49
N SER A 877 22.22 16.49 -15.07
CA SER A 877 23.49 15.90 -15.49
C SER A 877 23.67 14.48 -14.95
N GLU A 878 24.38 13.61 -15.69
CA GLU A 878 24.69 12.23 -15.25
C GLU A 878 25.38 12.22 -13.88
N LYS A 879 26.32 13.15 -13.69
CA LYS A 879 27.06 13.31 -12.44
C LYS A 879 26.12 13.57 -11.26
N ASN A 880 25.23 14.56 -11.38
CA ASN A 880 24.31 14.93 -10.29
C ASN A 880 23.31 13.81 -10.00
N LEU A 881 22.83 13.10 -11.02
CA LEU A 881 21.95 11.95 -10.85
C LEU A 881 22.66 10.79 -10.12
N VAL A 882 23.89 10.46 -10.53
CA VAL A 882 24.70 9.42 -9.90
C VAL A 882 25.01 9.76 -8.43
N ASP A 883 25.42 11.01 -8.16
CA ASP A 883 25.68 11.46 -6.79
C ASP A 883 24.42 11.36 -5.92
N ALA A 884 23.26 11.77 -6.44
CA ALA A 884 21.99 11.67 -5.74
C ALA A 884 21.61 10.20 -5.42
N ILE A 885 21.76 9.27 -6.37
CA ILE A 885 21.52 7.83 -6.15
C ILE A 885 22.38 7.34 -4.97
N MET A 886 23.66 7.73 -4.94
CA MET A 886 24.64 7.26 -3.95
C MET A 886 24.39 7.81 -2.54
N GLU A 887 23.78 9.00 -2.45
CA GLU A 887 23.39 9.64 -1.20
C GLU A 887 22.07 9.10 -0.64
N THR A 888 21.13 8.70 -1.50
CA THR A 888 19.82 8.16 -1.09
C THR A 888 19.90 6.70 -0.67
N VAL A 889 20.76 5.88 -1.28
CA VAL A 889 20.87 4.44 -0.98
C VAL A 889 21.91 4.12 0.09
N SER A 890 21.66 3.06 0.85
CA SER A 890 22.58 2.60 1.89
C SER A 890 23.95 2.21 1.31
N ALA A 891 25.02 2.44 2.08
CA ALA A 891 26.40 2.23 1.63
C ALA A 891 26.67 0.82 1.07
N SER A 892 26.05 -0.22 1.66
CA SER A 892 26.19 -1.62 1.23
C SER A 892 25.47 -1.94 -0.09
N GLN A 893 24.54 -1.09 -0.53
CA GLN A 893 23.74 -1.30 -1.74
C GLN A 893 24.18 -0.43 -2.93
N ARG A 894 25.10 0.51 -2.71
CA ARG A 894 25.56 1.47 -3.73
C ARG A 894 26.00 0.80 -5.04
N ASN A 895 26.89 -0.20 -4.95
CA ASN A 895 27.42 -0.87 -6.14
C ASN A 895 26.32 -1.55 -6.98
N ARG A 896 25.39 -2.25 -6.34
CA ARG A 896 24.29 -2.94 -7.04
C ARG A 896 23.29 -1.96 -7.66
N ASN A 897 22.99 -0.85 -6.99
CA ASN A 897 22.14 0.19 -7.57
C ASN A 897 22.82 0.86 -8.77
N MET A 898 24.14 1.08 -8.72
CA MET A 898 24.87 1.63 -9.86
C MET A 898 24.90 0.68 -11.06
N GLU A 899 25.08 -0.62 -10.81
CA GLU A 899 24.95 -1.66 -11.83
C GLU A 899 23.55 -1.67 -12.44
N ALA A 900 22.50 -1.59 -11.61
CA ALA A 900 21.11 -1.53 -12.06
C ALA A 900 20.81 -0.30 -12.90
N PHE A 901 21.36 0.86 -12.54
CA PHE A 901 21.22 2.10 -13.30
C PHE A 901 21.86 1.97 -14.69
N ARG A 902 23.08 1.44 -14.75
CA ARG A 902 23.78 1.18 -16.02
C ARG A 902 23.07 0.13 -16.87
N LEU A 903 22.53 -0.93 -16.25
CA LEU A 903 21.72 -1.92 -16.94
C LEU A 903 20.49 -1.27 -17.58
N GLY A 904 19.77 -0.42 -16.85
CA GLY A 904 18.63 0.32 -17.39
C GLY A 904 18.99 1.17 -18.61
N ARG A 905 20.13 1.87 -18.56
CA ARG A 905 20.64 2.61 -19.72
C ARG A 905 20.97 1.68 -20.88
N LYS A 906 21.63 0.56 -20.62
CA LYS A 906 22.02 -0.42 -21.65
C LYS A 906 20.80 -1.01 -22.37
N LEU A 907 19.71 -1.30 -21.64
CA LEU A 907 18.45 -1.80 -22.20
C LEU A 907 17.78 -0.83 -23.20
N VAL A 908 18.06 0.47 -23.11
CA VAL A 908 17.57 1.46 -24.09
C VAL A 908 18.44 1.48 -25.34
N VAL A 909 19.76 1.30 -25.19
CA VAL A 909 20.73 1.30 -26.30
C VAL A 909 20.66 0.00 -27.11
N GLU A 910 20.42 -1.12 -26.42
CA GLU A 910 20.28 -2.46 -27.00
C GLU A 910 18.91 -3.05 -26.61
N PRO A 911 17.80 -2.60 -27.23
CA PRO A 911 16.44 -3.05 -26.89
C PRO A 911 16.22 -4.55 -27.06
N GLU A 912 17.02 -5.24 -27.88
CA GLU A 912 17.01 -6.69 -28.01
C GLU A 912 17.29 -7.40 -26.68
N LEU A 913 18.01 -6.76 -25.75
CA LEU A 913 18.23 -7.28 -24.40
C LEU A 913 16.94 -7.30 -23.57
N LEU A 914 15.84 -6.65 -23.97
CA LEU A 914 14.55 -6.82 -23.30
C LEU A 914 13.95 -8.22 -23.53
N GLU A 915 14.39 -8.93 -24.57
CA GLU A 915 14.00 -10.31 -24.81
C GLU A 915 14.85 -11.27 -23.96
N PHE A 916 14.22 -12.07 -23.08
CA PHE A 916 14.93 -12.97 -22.17
C PHE A 916 15.94 -13.91 -22.85
N LYS A 917 15.66 -14.38 -24.06
CA LYS A 917 16.57 -15.24 -24.85
C LYS A 917 17.95 -14.61 -25.08
N ASN A 918 18.05 -13.28 -25.05
CA ASN A 918 19.30 -12.56 -25.26
C ASN A 918 20.05 -12.28 -23.94
N ILE A 919 19.37 -12.31 -22.79
CA ILE A 919 19.97 -12.12 -21.46
C ILE A 919 20.45 -13.44 -20.86
N VAL A 920 19.67 -14.50 -21.02
CA VAL A 920 19.79 -15.72 -20.21
C VAL A 920 20.96 -16.60 -20.67
N ALA A 921 21.74 -17.14 -19.72
CA ALA A 921 22.92 -17.95 -20.02
C ALA A 921 22.60 -19.39 -20.46
N ASP A 922 21.52 -19.98 -19.93
CA ASP A 922 21.08 -21.35 -20.21
C ASP A 922 19.67 -21.33 -20.80
N GLU A 923 19.48 -21.92 -21.99
CA GLU A 923 18.17 -21.99 -22.65
C GLU A 923 17.10 -22.67 -21.79
N LYS A 924 17.47 -23.57 -20.86
CA LYS A 924 16.52 -24.19 -19.92
C LYS A 924 15.84 -23.17 -19.01
N ILE A 925 16.49 -22.05 -18.71
CA ILE A 925 15.91 -20.97 -17.91
C ILE A 925 14.78 -20.28 -18.68
N LEU A 926 14.78 -20.27 -20.01
CA LEU A 926 13.72 -19.62 -20.81
C LEU A 926 12.34 -20.24 -20.59
N GLN A 927 12.29 -21.54 -20.27
CA GLN A 927 11.03 -22.23 -19.94
C GLN A 927 10.38 -21.67 -18.66
N LEU A 928 11.15 -21.14 -17.71
CA LEU A 928 10.60 -20.49 -16.51
C LEU A 928 9.86 -19.19 -16.81
N PHE A 929 10.23 -18.50 -17.89
CA PHE A 929 9.72 -17.17 -18.24
C PHE A 929 8.62 -17.22 -19.32
N GLY A 930 8.07 -18.41 -19.58
CA GLY A 930 6.90 -18.61 -20.43
C GLY A 930 7.20 -19.06 -21.86
N ALA A 931 8.44 -19.44 -22.18
CA ALA A 931 8.73 -20.08 -23.46
C ALA A 931 8.07 -21.48 -23.50
N LYS A 932 6.91 -21.57 -24.16
CA LYS A 932 6.21 -22.85 -24.37
C LYS A 932 6.94 -23.65 -25.44
N GLU A 933 7.22 -24.92 -25.14
CA GLU A 933 7.75 -25.84 -26.14
C GLU A 933 6.69 -26.25 -27.17
N THR A 934 7.14 -26.76 -28.30
CA THR A 934 6.27 -27.37 -29.31
C THR A 934 5.67 -28.68 -28.80
N TYR A 935 4.50 -29.06 -29.34
CA TYR A 935 3.86 -30.34 -29.10
C TYR A 935 4.82 -31.51 -29.34
N GLN A 936 5.63 -31.46 -30.40
CA GLN A 936 6.56 -32.53 -30.73
C GLN A 936 7.67 -32.65 -29.68
N GLN A 937 8.22 -31.53 -29.21
CA GLN A 937 9.21 -31.51 -28.12
C GLN A 937 8.62 -32.06 -26.82
N LEU A 938 7.39 -31.67 -26.47
CA LEU A 938 6.68 -32.22 -25.31
C LEU A 938 6.49 -33.73 -25.44
N LEU A 939 6.03 -34.20 -26.61
CA LEU A 939 5.78 -35.60 -26.88
C LEU A 939 7.06 -36.45 -26.75
N ASP A 940 8.17 -35.97 -27.32
CA ASP A 940 9.49 -36.61 -27.23
C ASP A 940 9.92 -36.73 -25.78
N ARG A 941 9.84 -35.61 -25.04
CA ARG A 941 10.23 -35.56 -23.63
C ARG A 941 9.38 -36.46 -22.74
N LYS A 942 8.04 -36.41 -22.88
CA LYS A 942 7.13 -37.26 -22.09
C LYS A 942 7.28 -38.75 -22.43
N SER A 943 7.58 -39.07 -23.68
CA SER A 943 7.90 -40.45 -24.09
C SER A 943 9.17 -40.94 -23.39
N ASP A 944 10.21 -40.09 -23.31
CA ASP A 944 11.46 -40.38 -22.60
C ASP A 944 11.22 -40.55 -21.08
N THR A 945 10.42 -39.68 -20.47
CA THR A 945 10.04 -39.84 -19.05
C THR A 945 9.34 -41.18 -18.79
N ILE A 946 8.42 -41.60 -19.68
CA ILE A 946 7.74 -42.91 -19.57
C ILE A 946 8.73 -44.06 -19.69
N LEU A 947 9.69 -43.97 -20.62
CA LEU A 947 10.72 -44.99 -20.84
C LEU A 947 11.49 -45.29 -19.54
N HIS A 948 11.81 -44.26 -18.76
CA HIS A 948 12.55 -44.36 -17.51
C HIS A 948 11.70 -44.54 -16.25
N SER A 949 10.36 -44.47 -16.36
CA SER A 949 9.44 -44.55 -15.22
C SER A 949 9.13 -45.97 -14.74
N PHE A 950 9.51 -47.02 -15.48
CA PHE A 950 9.23 -48.42 -15.13
C PHE A 950 10.48 -49.17 -14.66
N TRP A 951 10.33 -49.96 -13.59
CA TRP A 951 11.41 -50.79 -13.04
C TRP A 951 11.94 -51.83 -14.05
N MET A 952 11.11 -52.32 -14.97
CA MET A 952 11.51 -53.20 -16.07
C MET A 952 11.63 -52.38 -17.37
N PHE A 953 12.86 -52.23 -17.86
CA PHE A 953 13.19 -51.41 -19.05
C PHE A 953 12.33 -51.74 -20.29
N TRP A 954 12.06 -53.02 -20.57
CA TRP A 954 11.24 -53.41 -21.73
C TRP A 954 9.78 -52.94 -21.60
N LYS A 955 9.22 -52.91 -20.39
CA LYS A 955 7.86 -52.39 -20.16
C LYS A 955 7.81 -50.88 -20.35
N GLY A 956 8.85 -50.15 -19.94
CA GLY A 956 8.99 -48.72 -20.19
C GLY A 956 9.01 -48.40 -21.69
N ARG A 957 9.80 -49.16 -22.46
CA ARG A 957 9.88 -48.99 -23.92
C ARG A 957 8.54 -49.21 -24.61
N THR A 958 7.86 -50.32 -24.32
CA THR A 958 6.54 -50.59 -24.89
C THR A 958 5.51 -49.53 -24.49
N ALA A 959 5.56 -49.03 -23.25
CA ALA A 959 4.66 -47.98 -22.79
C ALA A 959 4.92 -46.63 -23.46
N ALA A 960 6.19 -46.26 -23.66
CA ALA A 960 6.58 -45.03 -24.35
C ALA A 960 6.16 -45.06 -25.84
N GLU A 961 6.44 -46.18 -26.54
CA GLU A 961 6.03 -46.37 -27.94
C GLU A 961 4.49 -46.35 -28.07
N ALA A 962 3.76 -46.99 -27.14
CA ALA A 962 2.30 -46.98 -27.13
C ALA A 962 1.71 -45.59 -26.82
N TYR A 963 2.25 -44.86 -25.85
CA TYR A 963 1.86 -43.47 -25.57
C TYR A 963 2.04 -42.60 -26.80
N ARG A 964 3.21 -42.66 -27.43
CA ARG A 964 3.53 -41.89 -28.63
C ARG A 964 2.55 -42.19 -29.76
N SER A 965 2.27 -43.48 -30.00
CA SER A 965 1.29 -43.91 -31.00
C SER A 965 -0.12 -43.40 -30.72
N ILE A 966 -0.59 -43.45 -29.46
CA ILE A 966 -1.92 -42.96 -29.08
C ILE A 966 -2.04 -41.45 -29.37
N VAL A 967 -1.05 -40.67 -28.96
CA VAL A 967 -1.10 -39.21 -29.15
C VAL A 967 -0.97 -38.83 -30.62
N GLN A 968 -0.03 -39.43 -31.35
CA GLN A 968 0.15 -39.15 -32.78
C GLN A 968 -1.07 -39.53 -33.62
N ASP A 969 -1.70 -40.67 -33.33
CA ASP A 969 -2.95 -41.08 -33.98
C ASP A 969 -4.07 -40.05 -33.71
N ALA A 970 -4.25 -39.65 -32.44
CA ALA A 970 -5.25 -38.65 -32.06
C ALA A 970 -5.00 -37.27 -32.71
N VAL A 971 -3.76 -36.78 -32.70
CA VAL A 971 -3.37 -35.50 -33.31
C VAL A 971 -3.54 -35.56 -34.83
N SER A 972 -3.18 -36.68 -35.49
CA SER A 972 -3.36 -36.84 -36.94
C SER A 972 -4.83 -36.83 -37.35
N LYS A 973 -5.72 -37.36 -36.51
CA LYS A 973 -7.18 -37.37 -36.75
C LYS A 973 -7.83 -36.02 -36.52
N MET A 974 -7.40 -35.27 -35.50
CA MET A 974 -8.03 -34.00 -35.12
C MET A 974 -7.42 -32.78 -35.82
N ASN A 975 -6.11 -32.79 -36.08
CA ASN A 975 -5.35 -31.69 -36.71
C ASN A 975 -5.67 -30.31 -36.12
N LEU A 976 -5.62 -30.19 -34.79
CA LEU A 976 -5.92 -28.95 -34.05
C LEU A 976 -4.68 -28.05 -33.95
N ASP A 977 -4.86 -26.87 -33.36
CA ASP A 977 -3.76 -25.94 -33.11
C ASP A 977 -2.70 -26.51 -32.16
N GLU A 978 -1.50 -25.92 -32.21
CA GLU A 978 -0.31 -26.36 -31.48
C GLU A 978 -0.53 -26.43 -29.96
N GLU A 979 -1.24 -25.46 -29.39
CA GLU A 979 -1.53 -25.43 -27.95
C GLU A 979 -2.49 -26.54 -27.55
N THR A 980 -3.52 -26.77 -28.35
CA THR A 980 -4.46 -27.86 -28.11
C THR A 980 -3.79 -29.23 -28.22
N ASN A 981 -2.94 -29.44 -29.22
CA ASN A 981 -2.17 -30.69 -29.36
C ASN A 981 -1.19 -30.90 -28.19
N ARG A 982 -0.51 -29.85 -27.75
CA ARG A 982 0.35 -29.88 -26.57
C ARG A 982 -0.43 -30.25 -25.30
N ASN A 983 -1.58 -29.62 -25.09
CA ASN A 983 -2.48 -29.92 -23.97
C ASN A 983 -2.94 -31.39 -24.02
N LEU A 984 -3.39 -31.88 -25.17
CA LEU A 984 -3.77 -33.28 -25.37
C LEU A 984 -2.63 -34.23 -25.00
N ALA A 985 -1.42 -34.02 -25.55
CA ALA A 985 -0.26 -34.85 -25.28
C ALA A 985 0.06 -34.96 -23.78
N ARG A 986 -0.02 -33.83 -23.06
CA ARG A 986 0.19 -33.75 -21.62
C ARG A 986 -0.90 -34.51 -20.86
N ARG A 987 -2.17 -34.34 -21.22
CA ARG A 987 -3.29 -35.05 -20.56
C ARG A 987 -3.26 -36.55 -20.80
N VAL A 988 -2.89 -36.99 -22.01
CA VAL A 988 -2.71 -38.42 -22.29
C VAL A 988 -1.58 -38.99 -21.43
N TYR A 989 -0.47 -38.26 -21.25
CA TYR A 989 0.60 -38.64 -20.33
C TYR A 989 0.08 -38.75 -18.89
N ASP A 990 -0.66 -37.75 -18.41
CA ASP A 990 -1.29 -37.77 -17.08
C ASP A 990 -2.16 -39.03 -16.90
N MET A 991 -2.95 -39.42 -17.92
CA MET A 991 -3.78 -40.64 -17.88
C MET A 991 -2.95 -41.93 -17.85
N VAL A 992 -1.85 -42.01 -18.59
CA VAL A 992 -0.94 -43.17 -18.57
C VAL A 992 -0.34 -43.33 -17.17
N MET A 993 0.10 -42.23 -16.58
CA MET A 993 0.69 -42.21 -15.25
C MET A 993 -0.34 -42.50 -14.15
N TRP A 994 -1.59 -42.07 -14.32
CA TRP A 994 -2.67 -42.33 -13.37
C TRP A 994 -3.25 -43.75 -13.51
N GLY A 995 -3.82 -44.10 -14.67
CA GLY A 995 -4.60 -45.32 -14.90
C GLY A 995 -3.96 -46.35 -15.83
N GLY A 996 -2.91 -45.99 -16.58
CA GLY A 996 -2.21 -46.87 -17.52
C GLY A 996 -2.68 -46.66 -18.96
N LEU A 997 -2.12 -47.42 -19.90
CA LEU A 997 -2.37 -47.24 -21.34
C LEU A 997 -3.85 -47.41 -21.72
N ASP A 998 -4.55 -48.41 -21.19
CA ASP A 998 -5.95 -48.64 -21.51
C ASP A 998 -6.86 -47.51 -20.97
N TYR A 999 -6.47 -46.90 -19.85
CA TYR A 999 -7.17 -45.74 -19.31
C TYR A 999 -6.97 -44.50 -20.19
N ALA A 1000 -5.75 -44.30 -20.68
CA ALA A 1000 -5.41 -43.23 -21.61
C ALA A 1000 -6.14 -43.38 -22.96
N ARG A 1001 -6.25 -44.61 -23.50
CA ARG A 1001 -7.04 -44.89 -24.71
C ARG A 1001 -8.50 -44.48 -24.54
N LYS A 1002 -9.15 -44.91 -23.47
CA LYS A 1002 -10.56 -44.54 -23.18
C LYS A 1002 -10.77 -43.03 -23.10
N TYR A 1003 -9.80 -42.31 -22.52
CA TYR A 1003 -9.83 -40.85 -22.50
C TYR A 1003 -9.76 -40.26 -23.92
N VAL A 1004 -8.81 -40.72 -24.74
CA VAL A 1004 -8.66 -40.26 -26.13
C VAL A 1004 -9.89 -40.60 -26.98
N ASP A 1005 -10.42 -41.82 -26.86
CA ASP A 1005 -11.63 -42.25 -27.57
C ASP A 1005 -12.79 -41.31 -27.27
N ARG A 1006 -12.97 -40.94 -26.00
CA ARG A 1006 -14.02 -39.99 -25.60
C ARG A 1006 -13.79 -38.57 -26.11
N VAL A 1007 -12.53 -38.11 -26.16
CA VAL A 1007 -12.19 -36.80 -26.79
C VAL A 1007 -12.52 -36.84 -28.28
N LEU A 1008 -12.20 -37.93 -28.97
CA LEU A 1008 -12.49 -38.11 -30.40
C LEU A 1008 -14.01 -38.16 -30.68
N GLU A 1009 -14.80 -38.79 -29.80
CA GLU A 1009 -16.27 -38.77 -29.88
C GLU A 1009 -16.82 -37.33 -29.88
N VAL A 1010 -16.29 -36.47 -28.99
CA VAL A 1010 -16.68 -35.06 -28.93
C VAL A 1010 -16.21 -34.31 -30.16
N PHE A 1011 -14.96 -34.52 -30.59
CA PHE A 1011 -14.38 -33.87 -31.77
C PHE A 1011 -15.20 -34.16 -33.04
N MET A 1012 -15.68 -35.38 -33.24
CA MET A 1012 -16.50 -35.75 -34.39
C MET A 1012 -17.84 -34.99 -34.48
N VAL A 1013 -18.33 -34.47 -33.36
CA VAL A 1013 -19.59 -33.70 -33.26
C VAL A 1013 -19.32 -32.19 -33.15
N ASP A 1014 -18.10 -31.80 -32.81
CA ASP A 1014 -17.71 -30.41 -32.59
C ASP A 1014 -17.60 -29.61 -33.91
N ARG A 1015 -17.57 -28.29 -33.78
CA ARG A 1015 -17.70 -27.34 -34.88
C ARG A 1015 -16.41 -26.61 -35.19
N ALA A 1016 -15.95 -26.74 -36.44
CA ALA A 1016 -14.78 -26.02 -36.94
C ALA A 1016 -14.98 -24.49 -36.96
N ASP A 1017 -16.18 -24.01 -37.29
CA ASP A 1017 -16.50 -22.57 -37.30
C ASP A 1017 -16.52 -21.93 -35.90
N LYS A 1018 -16.49 -22.77 -34.86
CA LYS A 1018 -16.36 -22.39 -33.46
C LYS A 1018 -14.98 -22.74 -32.89
N ASP A 1019 -14.00 -22.98 -33.76
CA ASP A 1019 -12.62 -23.31 -33.39
C ASP A 1019 -12.53 -24.49 -32.40
N TYR A 1020 -13.38 -25.50 -32.59
CA TYR A 1020 -13.42 -26.72 -31.77
C TYR A 1020 -13.45 -26.48 -30.25
N GLN A 1021 -14.18 -25.45 -29.81
CA GLN A 1021 -14.22 -25.05 -28.40
C GLN A 1021 -14.69 -26.17 -27.46
N ALA A 1022 -15.59 -27.04 -27.90
CA ALA A 1022 -16.05 -28.17 -27.08
C ALA A 1022 -14.94 -29.20 -26.88
N THR A 1023 -14.19 -29.52 -27.93
CA THR A 1023 -13.04 -30.43 -27.89
C THR A 1023 -11.96 -29.88 -26.97
N LYS A 1024 -11.61 -28.59 -27.12
CA LYS A 1024 -10.66 -27.89 -26.24
C LYS A 1024 -11.10 -27.95 -24.77
N THR A 1025 -12.39 -27.74 -24.52
CA THR A 1025 -12.97 -27.83 -23.16
C THR A 1025 -12.86 -29.26 -22.61
N VAL A 1026 -13.24 -30.29 -23.38
CA VAL A 1026 -13.24 -31.69 -22.93
C VAL A 1026 -11.83 -32.20 -22.69
N ILE A 1027 -10.86 -31.85 -23.53
CA ILE A 1027 -9.44 -32.20 -23.31
C ILE A 1027 -9.02 -31.80 -21.89
N MET A 1028 -9.35 -30.59 -21.45
CA MET A 1028 -9.00 -30.10 -20.13
C MET A 1028 -9.89 -30.68 -19.02
N ASN A 1029 -11.21 -30.61 -19.18
CA ASN A 1029 -12.18 -30.90 -18.13
C ASN A 1029 -12.29 -32.41 -17.86
N LEU A 1030 -12.28 -33.24 -18.90
CA LEU A 1030 -12.33 -34.69 -18.75
C LEU A 1030 -11.05 -35.22 -18.09
N ALA A 1031 -9.88 -34.67 -18.46
CA ALA A 1031 -8.63 -35.06 -17.84
C ALA A 1031 -8.61 -34.71 -16.34
N LYS A 1032 -9.15 -33.55 -15.98
CA LYS A 1032 -9.25 -33.10 -14.59
C LYS A 1032 -10.09 -34.03 -13.71
N VAL A 1033 -11.24 -34.49 -14.19
CA VAL A 1033 -12.09 -35.43 -13.44
C VAL A 1033 -11.55 -36.86 -13.45
N ASN A 1034 -10.79 -37.25 -14.48
CA ASN A 1034 -10.20 -38.58 -14.61
C ASN A 1034 -8.94 -38.76 -13.75
N ALA A 1035 -8.00 -37.82 -13.79
CA ALA A 1035 -6.76 -37.89 -13.01
C ALA A 1035 -6.94 -37.29 -11.61
N ILE A 1036 -7.65 -38.02 -10.74
CA ILE A 1036 -7.82 -37.63 -9.35
C ILE A 1036 -6.44 -37.53 -8.66
N LYS A 1037 -6.14 -36.35 -8.10
CA LYS A 1037 -4.92 -36.09 -7.31
C LYS A 1037 -5.00 -36.74 -5.93
N ASP A 1038 -4.92 -38.06 -5.93
CA ASP A 1038 -4.94 -38.91 -4.75
C ASP A 1038 -3.56 -39.04 -4.09
N GLU A 1039 -3.49 -39.82 -3.01
CA GLU A 1039 -2.30 -40.08 -2.20
C GLU A 1039 -1.23 -40.93 -2.93
N ILE A 1040 -1.44 -41.26 -4.21
CA ILE A 1040 -0.49 -41.97 -5.07
C ILE A 1040 -0.03 -41.09 -6.23
N TYR A 1041 -0.96 -40.37 -6.88
CA TYR A 1041 -0.66 -39.46 -7.99
C TYR A 1041 0.01 -38.18 -7.49
N THR A 1042 -0.41 -37.65 -6.35
CA THR A 1042 0.22 -36.46 -5.76
C THR A 1042 1.72 -36.66 -5.49
N PRO A 1043 2.16 -37.76 -4.84
CA PRO A 1043 3.59 -38.08 -4.74
C PRO A 1043 4.34 -38.17 -6.07
N LEU A 1044 3.69 -38.68 -7.13
CA LEU A 1044 4.27 -38.69 -8.47
C LEU A 1044 4.53 -37.26 -8.95
N LEU A 1045 3.53 -36.38 -8.87
CA LEU A 1045 3.65 -34.98 -9.29
C LEU A 1045 4.66 -34.18 -8.45
N LEU A 1046 4.73 -34.44 -7.14
CA LEU A 1046 5.72 -33.81 -6.24
C LEU A 1046 7.17 -34.23 -6.53
N THR A 1047 7.36 -35.39 -7.14
CA THR A 1047 8.67 -35.95 -7.51
C THR A 1047 8.89 -36.01 -9.01
N ASP A 1048 8.08 -35.28 -9.79
CA ASP A 1048 8.22 -35.19 -11.23
C ASP A 1048 9.54 -34.48 -11.59
N GLU A 1049 10.28 -35.03 -12.54
CA GLU A 1049 11.59 -34.50 -12.91
C GLU A 1049 11.51 -33.10 -13.50
N GLU A 1050 10.45 -32.77 -14.26
CA GLU A 1050 10.26 -31.42 -14.83
C GLU A 1050 10.11 -30.40 -13.70
N LYS A 1051 9.30 -30.76 -12.70
CA LYS A 1051 9.11 -29.96 -11.50
C LYS A 1051 10.43 -29.75 -10.75
N LEU A 1052 11.20 -30.82 -10.54
CA LEU A 1052 12.46 -30.75 -9.79
C LEU A 1052 13.52 -29.91 -10.52
N GLU A 1053 13.66 -30.08 -11.83
CA GLU A 1053 14.55 -29.26 -12.65
C GLU A 1053 14.11 -27.79 -12.65
N ARG A 1054 12.80 -27.53 -12.80
CA ARG A 1054 12.25 -26.17 -12.69
C ARG A 1054 12.58 -25.52 -11.35
N ASP A 1055 12.46 -26.26 -10.25
CA ASP A 1055 12.80 -25.77 -8.91
C ASP A 1055 14.31 -25.51 -8.76
N LYS A 1056 15.18 -26.39 -9.28
CA LYS A 1056 16.64 -26.15 -9.29
C LYS A 1056 16.97 -24.83 -9.97
N ILE A 1057 16.37 -24.59 -11.13
CA ILE A 1057 16.56 -23.33 -11.86
C ILE A 1057 16.01 -22.16 -11.02
N ARG A 1058 14.77 -22.27 -10.52
CA ARG A 1058 14.10 -21.24 -9.71
C ARG A 1058 14.90 -20.83 -8.47
N TYR A 1059 15.55 -21.78 -7.81
CA TYR A 1059 16.33 -21.53 -6.58
C TYR A 1059 17.85 -21.37 -6.80
N ASN A 1060 18.31 -21.35 -8.06
CA ASN A 1060 19.72 -21.17 -8.44
C ASN A 1060 20.59 -22.26 -7.81
N VAL A 1061 20.20 -23.51 -8.06
CA VAL A 1061 20.89 -24.69 -7.57
C VAL A 1061 21.72 -25.25 -8.71
N ASP A 1062 23.03 -25.21 -8.55
CA ASP A 1062 23.98 -25.84 -9.47
C ASP A 1062 24.66 -27.02 -8.74
N GLU A 1063 24.22 -28.24 -9.07
CA GLU A 1063 24.74 -29.47 -8.46
C GLU A 1063 26.23 -29.68 -8.81
N GLU A 1064 26.70 -29.21 -9.98
CA GLU A 1064 28.11 -29.26 -10.36
C GLU A 1064 28.96 -28.30 -9.53
N ASN A 1065 28.37 -27.18 -9.10
CA ASN A 1065 28.97 -26.25 -8.15
C ASN A 1065 28.96 -26.78 -6.69
N GLY A 1066 28.34 -27.94 -6.47
CA GLY A 1066 28.23 -28.60 -5.17
C GLY A 1066 27.03 -28.15 -4.34
N ASP A 1067 26.06 -27.47 -4.95
CA ASP A 1067 24.81 -27.10 -4.30
C ASP A 1067 23.94 -28.35 -4.11
N ARG A 1068 23.08 -28.32 -3.08
CA ARG A 1068 22.09 -29.39 -2.85
C ARG A 1068 20.74 -28.78 -2.55
N ILE A 1069 19.71 -29.39 -3.10
CA ILE A 1069 18.31 -29.07 -2.83
C ILE A 1069 17.64 -30.22 -2.08
N LYS A 1070 16.86 -29.90 -1.05
CA LYS A 1070 16.08 -30.86 -0.27
C LYS A 1070 14.64 -30.38 -0.14
N TYR A 1071 13.71 -31.32 -0.19
CA TYR A 1071 12.27 -31.08 -0.12
C TYR A 1071 11.69 -31.72 1.14
N VAL A 1072 10.87 -30.95 1.85
CA VAL A 1072 10.00 -31.43 2.92
C VAL A 1072 8.56 -31.16 2.53
N HIS A 1073 7.81 -32.22 2.22
CA HIS A 1073 6.43 -32.17 1.73
C HIS A 1073 5.46 -31.89 2.86
N LEU A 1074 4.67 -30.81 2.74
CA LEU A 1074 3.71 -30.41 3.77
C LEU A 1074 2.33 -30.97 3.41
N ASN A 1075 2.22 -32.29 3.49
CA ASN A 1075 1.05 -33.06 3.08
C ASN A 1075 0.34 -33.71 4.29
N ARG A 1076 -0.98 -33.86 4.19
CA ARG A 1076 -1.86 -34.53 5.15
C ARG A 1076 -2.65 -35.64 4.43
N PRO A 1077 -2.05 -36.83 4.24
CA PRO A 1077 -2.70 -37.93 3.56
C PRO A 1077 -4.02 -38.33 4.21
N GLU A 1078 -4.95 -38.79 3.39
CA GLU A 1078 -6.28 -39.22 3.82
C GLU A 1078 -6.70 -40.52 3.13
N PHE A 1079 -7.18 -41.46 3.92
CA PHE A 1079 -7.66 -42.75 3.42
C PHE A 1079 -9.05 -43.03 3.98
N GLU A 1080 -9.90 -43.64 3.16
CA GLU A 1080 -11.15 -44.24 3.62
C GLU A 1080 -10.96 -45.75 3.66
N ILE A 1081 -10.96 -46.31 4.87
CA ILE A 1081 -10.73 -47.73 5.11
C ILE A 1081 -11.94 -48.27 5.85
N LEU A 1082 -12.70 -49.16 5.21
CA LEU A 1082 -13.91 -49.79 5.77
C LEU A 1082 -14.94 -48.76 6.27
N GLY A 1083 -15.13 -47.67 5.52
CA GLY A 1083 -16.06 -46.58 5.86
C GLY A 1083 -15.61 -45.66 6.99
N LYS A 1084 -14.37 -45.81 7.49
CA LYS A 1084 -13.75 -44.87 8.44
C LYS A 1084 -12.70 -44.02 7.73
N GLN A 1085 -12.79 -42.72 7.92
CA GLN A 1085 -11.81 -41.75 7.43
C GLN A 1085 -10.60 -41.72 8.36
N VAL A 1086 -9.41 -41.98 7.82
CA VAL A 1086 -8.13 -41.91 8.52
C VAL A 1086 -7.31 -40.80 7.88
N ARG A 1087 -7.05 -39.74 8.64
CA ARG A 1087 -6.30 -38.57 8.19
C ARG A 1087 -5.21 -38.23 9.20
N PHE A 1088 -3.98 -38.01 8.74
CA PHE A 1088 -2.86 -37.68 9.63
C PHE A 1088 -1.86 -36.72 8.96
N ASN A 1089 -1.19 -35.90 9.77
CA ASN A 1089 -0.10 -35.05 9.28
C ASN A 1089 1.17 -35.89 9.16
N LEU A 1090 1.81 -35.88 7.98
CA LEU A 1090 3.08 -36.57 7.80
C LEU A 1090 4.15 -35.93 8.70
N PRO A 1091 4.84 -36.71 9.55
CA PRO A 1091 5.97 -36.19 10.32
C PRO A 1091 7.05 -35.63 9.39
N GLN A 1092 7.58 -34.44 9.69
CA GLN A 1092 8.54 -33.76 8.79
C GLN A 1092 9.78 -34.59 8.49
N TRP A 1093 10.23 -35.44 9.41
CA TRP A 1093 11.38 -36.33 9.20
C TRP A 1093 11.09 -37.44 8.16
N LEU A 1094 9.81 -37.83 7.98
CA LEU A 1094 9.37 -38.81 6.97
C LEU A 1094 9.01 -38.16 5.62
N ALA A 1095 8.60 -36.89 5.62
CA ALA A 1095 7.98 -36.24 4.48
C ALA A 1095 8.97 -35.77 3.39
N HIS A 1096 9.82 -36.66 2.88
CA HIS A 1096 10.85 -36.35 1.88
C HIS A 1096 10.64 -37.14 0.56
N ASN A 1097 11.39 -36.82 -0.48
CA ASN A 1097 11.29 -37.45 -1.80
C ASN A 1097 11.38 -38.99 -1.76
N TRP A 1098 12.16 -39.58 -0.84
CA TRP A 1098 12.25 -41.04 -0.74
C TRP A 1098 10.91 -41.69 -0.39
N LEU A 1099 10.11 -41.09 0.50
CA LEU A 1099 8.79 -41.60 0.87
C LEU A 1099 7.78 -41.37 -0.25
N MET A 1100 7.83 -40.20 -0.90
CA MET A 1100 6.99 -39.90 -2.06
C MET A 1100 7.28 -40.90 -3.20
N ASN A 1101 8.56 -41.25 -3.40
CA ASN A 1101 8.98 -42.28 -4.34
C ASN A 1101 8.46 -43.68 -3.97
N ILE A 1102 8.20 -43.98 -2.69
CA ILE A 1102 7.53 -45.23 -2.31
C ILE A 1102 6.05 -45.16 -2.68
N PHE A 1103 5.36 -44.08 -2.28
CA PHE A 1103 3.92 -43.94 -2.51
C PHE A 1103 3.55 -43.88 -4.00
N LYS A 1104 4.35 -43.24 -4.86
CA LYS A 1104 4.06 -43.14 -6.30
C LYS A 1104 4.01 -44.50 -7.01
N HIS A 1105 4.71 -45.51 -6.50
CA HIS A 1105 4.70 -46.87 -7.07
C HIS A 1105 3.59 -47.76 -6.50
N ALA A 1106 2.83 -47.30 -5.50
CA ALA A 1106 1.76 -48.08 -4.87
C ALA A 1106 0.45 -48.12 -5.68
N ARG A 1107 0.48 -47.90 -7.00
CA ARG A 1107 -0.70 -47.81 -7.88
C ARG A 1107 -1.66 -49.00 -7.76
N PHE A 1108 -1.14 -50.21 -7.48
CA PHE A 1108 -1.93 -51.42 -7.34
C PHE A 1108 -2.95 -51.33 -6.18
N THR A 1109 -2.67 -50.52 -5.15
CA THR A 1109 -3.55 -50.38 -3.99
C THR A 1109 -4.85 -49.64 -4.31
N ARG A 1110 -4.91 -48.83 -5.38
CA ARG A 1110 -6.13 -48.11 -5.80
C ARG A 1110 -7.33 -49.03 -5.90
N SER A 1111 -7.17 -50.15 -6.60
CA SER A 1111 -8.24 -51.14 -6.79
C SER A 1111 -8.81 -51.71 -5.49
N ILE A 1112 -7.97 -51.85 -4.46
CA ILE A 1112 -8.34 -52.37 -3.14
C ILE A 1112 -9.01 -51.27 -2.33
N LEU A 1113 -8.39 -50.10 -2.26
CA LEU A 1113 -8.87 -48.97 -1.47
C LEU A 1113 -10.21 -48.43 -1.99
N THR A 1114 -10.39 -48.37 -3.32
CA THR A 1114 -11.67 -47.97 -3.92
C THR A 1114 -12.81 -48.94 -3.57
N ARG A 1115 -12.54 -50.25 -3.45
CA ARG A 1115 -13.54 -51.23 -2.96
C ARG A 1115 -13.94 -50.97 -1.51
N TRP A 1116 -13.08 -50.32 -0.72
CA TRP A 1116 -13.35 -49.93 0.66
C TRP A 1116 -13.95 -48.52 0.81
N GLY A 1117 -14.30 -47.86 -0.30
CA GLY A 1117 -14.96 -46.55 -0.32
C GLY A 1117 -14.07 -45.39 -0.75
N TRP A 1118 -12.75 -45.59 -0.88
CA TRP A 1118 -11.82 -44.51 -1.18
C TRP A 1118 -12.10 -43.84 -2.55
N HIS A 1119 -12.23 -42.51 -2.54
CA HIS A 1119 -12.59 -41.65 -3.68
C HIS A 1119 -13.94 -41.94 -4.33
N LYS A 1120 -14.90 -42.57 -3.63
CA LYS A 1120 -16.23 -42.88 -4.19
C LYS A 1120 -16.97 -41.64 -4.71
N ARG A 1121 -16.83 -40.49 -4.05
CA ARG A 1121 -17.48 -39.22 -4.46
C ARG A 1121 -16.87 -38.68 -5.75
N GLU A 1122 -15.54 -38.62 -5.82
CA GLU A 1122 -14.81 -38.10 -6.97
C GLU A 1122 -14.97 -39.00 -8.20
N LEU A 1123 -14.94 -40.33 -8.01
CA LEU A 1123 -15.21 -41.29 -9.08
C LEU A 1123 -16.66 -41.17 -9.58
N GLY A 1124 -17.63 -41.02 -8.67
CA GLY A 1124 -19.03 -40.77 -9.07
C GLY A 1124 -19.22 -39.45 -9.80
N PHE A 1125 -18.45 -38.40 -9.46
CA PHE A 1125 -18.47 -37.13 -10.18
C PHE A 1125 -17.83 -37.24 -11.57
N ARG A 1126 -16.74 -38.00 -11.68
CA ARG A 1126 -16.12 -38.35 -12.97
C ARG A 1126 -17.10 -39.07 -13.89
N ASP A 1127 -17.75 -40.11 -13.38
CA ASP A 1127 -18.69 -40.92 -14.15
C ASP A 1127 -19.89 -40.07 -14.60
N TRP A 1128 -20.42 -39.23 -13.71
CA TRP A 1128 -21.44 -38.22 -14.05
C TRP A 1128 -21.00 -37.29 -15.19
N TYR A 1129 -19.80 -36.68 -15.11
CA TYR A 1129 -19.31 -35.79 -16.16
C TYR A 1129 -19.12 -36.53 -17.49
N ASN A 1130 -18.58 -37.75 -17.43
CA ASN A 1130 -18.31 -38.56 -18.62
C ASN A 1130 -19.60 -39.05 -19.29
N ASP A 1131 -20.59 -39.49 -18.52
CA ASP A 1131 -21.76 -40.18 -19.07
C ASP A 1131 -22.94 -39.24 -19.29
N GLU A 1132 -23.18 -38.30 -18.37
CA GLU A 1132 -24.32 -37.38 -18.45
C GLU A 1132 -23.96 -36.07 -19.14
N VAL A 1133 -22.86 -35.41 -18.75
CA VAL A 1133 -22.50 -34.08 -19.29
C VAL A 1133 -22.00 -34.20 -20.73
N ILE A 1134 -21.02 -35.07 -21.00
CA ILE A 1134 -20.57 -35.32 -22.38
C ILE A 1134 -21.69 -35.99 -23.19
N GLY A 1135 -22.45 -36.91 -22.59
CA GLY A 1135 -23.61 -37.53 -23.24
C GLY A 1135 -24.67 -36.51 -23.67
N PHE A 1136 -24.91 -35.47 -22.87
CA PHE A 1136 -25.78 -34.34 -23.22
C PHE A 1136 -25.23 -33.54 -24.40
N PHE A 1137 -23.92 -33.26 -24.42
CA PHE A 1137 -23.29 -32.57 -25.55
C PHE A 1137 -23.49 -33.35 -26.85
N LEU A 1138 -23.16 -34.64 -26.87
CA LEU A 1138 -23.29 -35.49 -28.06
C LEU A 1138 -24.73 -35.55 -28.61
N LYS A 1139 -25.74 -35.44 -27.74
CA LYS A 1139 -27.17 -35.44 -28.14
C LYS A 1139 -27.68 -34.07 -28.57
N THR A 1140 -27.11 -32.99 -28.04
CA THR A 1140 -27.68 -31.63 -28.14
C THR A 1140 -26.89 -30.69 -29.03
N ALA A 1141 -25.61 -30.94 -29.30
CA ALA A 1141 -24.74 -30.05 -30.06
C ALA A 1141 -25.30 -29.66 -31.44
N ASN A 1142 -25.96 -30.60 -32.14
CA ASN A 1142 -26.63 -30.35 -33.42
C ASN A 1142 -27.89 -29.47 -33.31
N LYS A 1143 -28.52 -29.42 -32.14
CA LYS A 1143 -29.73 -28.62 -31.87
C LYS A 1143 -29.40 -27.23 -31.32
N SER A 1144 -28.47 -27.17 -30.36
CA SER A 1144 -28.03 -25.94 -29.71
C SER A 1144 -26.61 -26.08 -29.19
N TYR A 1145 -25.64 -25.65 -30.01
CA TYR A 1145 -24.22 -25.76 -29.69
C TYR A 1145 -23.84 -24.95 -28.44
N GLU A 1146 -24.34 -23.72 -28.31
CA GLU A 1146 -24.03 -22.83 -27.18
C GLU A 1146 -24.53 -23.42 -25.84
N LEU A 1147 -25.74 -24.00 -25.82
CA LEU A 1147 -26.27 -24.67 -24.64
C LEU A 1147 -25.47 -25.92 -24.29
N ALA A 1148 -25.13 -26.73 -25.29
CA ALA A 1148 -24.33 -27.94 -25.13
C ALA A 1148 -22.91 -27.60 -24.60
N LEU A 1149 -22.29 -26.56 -25.14
CA LEU A 1149 -20.97 -26.08 -24.74
C LEU A 1149 -20.97 -25.52 -23.31
N ARG A 1150 -22.01 -24.77 -22.91
CA ARG A 1150 -22.19 -24.34 -21.51
C ARG A 1150 -22.26 -25.53 -20.57
N GLY A 1151 -22.93 -26.61 -20.97
CA GLY A 1151 -22.96 -27.87 -20.21
C GLY A 1151 -21.56 -28.45 -19.99
N LEU A 1152 -20.73 -28.53 -21.03
CA LEU A 1152 -19.34 -29.00 -20.92
C LEU A 1152 -18.47 -28.13 -19.99
N ARG A 1153 -18.77 -26.83 -19.91
CA ARG A 1153 -18.03 -25.85 -19.11
C ARG A 1153 -18.49 -25.74 -17.67
N VAL A 1154 -19.53 -26.50 -17.26
CA VAL A 1154 -20.11 -26.42 -15.90
C VAL A 1154 -19.11 -26.70 -14.77
N ILE A 1155 -18.05 -27.46 -15.05
CA ILE A 1155 -17.02 -27.77 -14.04
C ILE A 1155 -15.80 -26.83 -14.08
N ASN A 1156 -15.60 -26.14 -15.20
CA ASN A 1156 -14.53 -25.18 -15.44
C ASN A 1156 -14.75 -24.52 -16.80
N ASP A 1157 -14.87 -23.19 -16.81
CA ASP A 1157 -14.95 -22.40 -18.03
C ASP A 1157 -13.60 -21.67 -18.23
N PRO A 1158 -12.85 -21.95 -19.32
CA PRO A 1158 -11.60 -21.26 -19.60
C PRO A 1158 -11.77 -19.74 -19.78
N TYR A 1159 -12.99 -19.26 -20.06
CA TYR A 1159 -13.30 -17.83 -20.19
C TYR A 1159 -13.86 -17.21 -18.90
N ARG A 1160 -14.17 -18.02 -17.87
CA ARG A 1160 -14.59 -17.59 -16.52
C ARG A 1160 -14.00 -18.48 -15.42
N PRO A 1161 -12.66 -18.55 -15.30
CA PRO A 1161 -12.00 -19.50 -14.41
C PRO A 1161 -12.27 -19.25 -12.92
N SER A 1162 -12.69 -18.04 -12.52
CA SER A 1162 -12.98 -17.68 -11.13
C SER A 1162 -14.39 -18.05 -10.66
N GLU A 1163 -15.40 -18.06 -11.55
CA GLU A 1163 -16.82 -18.23 -11.18
C GLU A 1163 -17.30 -19.71 -11.18
N PHE A 1164 -16.64 -20.58 -11.97
CA PHE A 1164 -17.17 -21.94 -12.28
C PHE A 1164 -16.19 -23.11 -12.09
N ALA A 1165 -15.02 -22.89 -11.48
CA ALA A 1165 -14.01 -23.96 -11.40
C ALA A 1165 -14.22 -24.89 -10.20
N VAL A 1166 -14.63 -26.14 -10.45
CA VAL A 1166 -14.63 -27.26 -9.50
C VAL A 1166 -13.18 -27.61 -9.18
N THR A 1167 -12.62 -26.94 -8.19
CA THR A 1167 -11.18 -26.94 -7.85
C THR A 1167 -10.97 -27.17 -6.37
N GLY A 1168 -9.90 -27.87 -6.03
CA GLY A 1168 -9.46 -28.10 -4.65
C GLY A 1168 -9.39 -29.56 -4.30
N PHE A 1169 -9.30 -29.82 -3.00
CA PHE A 1169 -9.09 -31.15 -2.45
C PHE A 1169 -10.17 -31.45 -1.43
N ARG A 1170 -10.73 -32.66 -1.47
CA ARG A 1170 -11.65 -33.21 -0.46
C ARG A 1170 -12.77 -32.23 -0.09
N GLU A 1171 -12.81 -31.78 1.16
CA GLU A 1171 -13.84 -30.90 1.72
C GLU A 1171 -13.98 -29.57 0.97
N VAL A 1172 -12.92 -29.11 0.32
CA VAL A 1172 -12.93 -27.90 -0.51
C VAL A 1172 -13.61 -28.15 -1.87
N ILE A 1173 -13.45 -29.34 -2.45
CA ILE A 1173 -13.97 -29.64 -3.80
C ILE A 1173 -15.40 -30.21 -3.77
N TYR A 1174 -15.80 -30.92 -2.70
CA TYR A 1174 -17.11 -31.58 -2.65
C TYR A 1174 -18.30 -30.61 -2.78
N PRO A 1175 -18.35 -29.46 -2.06
CA PRO A 1175 -19.45 -28.50 -2.25
C PRO A 1175 -19.50 -27.93 -3.67
N LYS A 1176 -18.33 -27.77 -4.31
CA LYS A 1176 -18.23 -27.28 -5.69
C LYS A 1176 -18.69 -28.32 -6.71
N MET A 1177 -18.40 -29.60 -6.48
CA MET A 1177 -18.95 -30.70 -7.29
C MET A 1177 -20.47 -30.73 -7.26
N GLU A 1178 -21.07 -30.63 -6.06
CA GLU A 1178 -22.53 -30.60 -5.91
C GLU A 1178 -23.15 -29.33 -6.48
N LYS A 1179 -22.46 -28.18 -6.41
CA LYS A 1179 -22.87 -26.97 -7.11
C LYS A 1179 -22.89 -27.20 -8.63
N ALA A 1180 -21.82 -27.73 -9.21
CA ALA A 1180 -21.74 -27.97 -10.65
C ALA A 1180 -22.82 -28.96 -11.16
N ARG A 1181 -23.17 -29.97 -10.36
CA ARG A 1181 -24.31 -30.86 -10.67
C ARG A 1181 -25.63 -30.10 -10.71
N ARG A 1182 -25.93 -29.30 -9.69
CA ARG A 1182 -27.14 -28.47 -9.64
C ARG A 1182 -27.19 -27.45 -10.78
N ASP A 1183 -26.07 -26.79 -11.08
CA ASP A 1183 -25.96 -25.82 -12.17
C ASP A 1183 -26.23 -26.50 -13.53
N PHE A 1184 -25.75 -27.74 -13.72
CA PHE A 1184 -26.04 -28.55 -14.91
C PHE A 1184 -27.51 -28.98 -14.98
N GLU A 1185 -28.09 -29.45 -13.86
CA GLU A 1185 -29.51 -29.81 -13.77
C GLU A 1185 -30.44 -28.63 -14.10
N GLN A 1186 -30.10 -27.44 -13.62
CA GLN A 1186 -30.82 -26.20 -13.96
C GLN A 1186 -30.68 -25.87 -15.46
N LEU A 1187 -29.49 -26.05 -16.02
CA LEU A 1187 -29.20 -25.81 -17.44
C LEU A 1187 -30.03 -26.72 -18.36
N ILE A 1188 -30.23 -27.99 -17.98
CA ILE A 1188 -31.04 -28.94 -18.77
C ILE A 1188 -32.56 -28.81 -18.51
N GLY A 1189 -32.96 -28.21 -17.38
CA GLY A 1189 -34.35 -28.13 -16.93
C GLY A 1189 -35.14 -26.86 -17.31
N SER A 1190 -34.49 -25.81 -17.83
CA SER A 1190 -35.14 -24.49 -18.02
C SER A 1190 -35.09 -23.97 -19.48
N THR A 1191 -36.24 -23.48 -19.97
CA THR A 1191 -36.39 -22.61 -21.17
C THR A 1191 -36.45 -21.15 -20.67
N PRO A 1192 -35.84 -20.13 -21.32
CA PRO A 1192 -35.11 -19.04 -20.65
C PRO A 1192 -35.97 -17.75 -20.43
N PRO A 1193 -35.44 -16.69 -19.76
CA PRO A 1193 -34.39 -15.83 -20.34
C PRO A 1193 -33.08 -15.86 -19.54
N LEU A 1194 -31.98 -15.53 -20.22
CA LEU A 1194 -30.75 -15.07 -19.56
C LEU A 1194 -31.09 -13.89 -18.65
N PRO A 1195 -30.56 -13.80 -17.42
CA PRO A 1195 -30.47 -12.50 -16.78
C PRO A 1195 -29.64 -11.59 -17.69
N GLU A 1196 -30.17 -10.40 -17.99
CA GLU A 1196 -29.39 -9.32 -18.58
C GLU A 1196 -28.11 -9.15 -17.76
N ILE A 1197 -27.01 -9.01 -18.48
CA ILE A 1197 -25.72 -8.60 -17.93
C ILE A 1197 -25.98 -7.30 -17.17
N PRO A 1198 -25.71 -7.22 -15.85
CA PRO A 1198 -25.60 -5.90 -15.24
C PRO A 1198 -24.40 -5.23 -15.90
N VAL A 1199 -24.67 -4.27 -16.78
CA VAL A 1199 -23.74 -3.17 -17.01
C VAL A 1199 -23.42 -2.65 -15.61
N LEU A 1200 -22.17 -2.80 -15.19
CA LEU A 1200 -21.67 -2.19 -13.97
C LEU A 1200 -21.91 -0.68 -14.11
N ALA A 1201 -23.00 -0.20 -13.53
CA ALA A 1201 -23.25 1.20 -13.34
C ALA A 1201 -22.44 1.63 -12.09
N SER A 1202 -21.49 2.54 -12.35
CA SER A 1202 -20.74 3.42 -11.43
C SER A 1202 -20.05 2.78 -10.22
#